data_AF-A0A956HXC0-F1
#
_entry.id   AF-A0A956HXC0-F1
#
_cell.length_a   1.000
_cell.length_b   1.000
_cell.length_c   1.000
_cell.angle_alpha   90.00
_cell.angle_beta   90.00
_cell.angle_gamma   90.00
#
_symmetry.space_group_name_H-M   'P 1'
#
loop_
_entity.id
_entity.type
_entity.pdbx_description
1 polymer ?
#
loop_
_entity_poly.entity_id
_entity_poly.type
_entity_poly.pdbx_seq_one_letter_code
_entity_poly.pdbx_strand_id
1 'polypeptide(L)'
;MAFLAASCSQEEPISRVGVNTVDKAIFSGSWYAGSTVIDVDYEAAGIGTYPGDKAIDYAGGSLGVIPRIRWVIDEDHLYAYRDYQLTAGIDGEVVQPGEILGQPVAAYRIESHFDIRRAYNPVTGEERNVVEENSTDRRWFERQYMRVDWSTNLLPAYFGQTHDLNEVFGRFSREPAEFFVQGNTRFPASWKPQFHAMTCDGSEDTSPDCEDADRPWADDYDKGEIYHISFVNQELLSPEPLTDPRTGEVLSVCYRSESCHVTSIFTRQAYLKVSDSPGRREEGRENYRQYEPVNWTDSRFERHGYFRVEQPTYDRQTSATDPGYRATDFLNYNANRHNLWKKWRDEEGKSIPYGERAVRQVIWHTTPELPAHLVRSSFRVVSNWNEVFMDTVRRVRKEDPAEYPRVACQDRDPDAYCYCQVDPAAEELLNADCPGIYDPFETPEQAEARGAKDPYRCSIVVPEGAEPDMADDDVASNLTDASFNGWFDAVFVGDECVQTLQINTCNRASIAENGGSTDGLECEERGDMRFKFLSYVDQPGTSFLGVATLRGDPVTGEILIGDANIGGPALDSYRRRSLETYDILNGNITEEELYTGEDVRAYLSNLNNVQLPAPPRTNFSVGLEHGKADPTILREIQNRMDSALQKAEKLKGPGGEAQTFSHRLSAL
;
A
#
# COMPACT_ATOMS: atom_id res chain seq x y z
N MET A 1 56.20 38.10 -38.63
CA MET A 1 56.16 37.23 -37.44
C MET A 1 54.69 37.01 -37.11
N ALA A 2 54.17 35.82 -37.42
CA ALA A 2 52.85 35.37 -37.00
C ALA A 2 53.08 34.07 -36.21
N PHE A 3 52.75 34.06 -34.93
CA PHE A 3 52.69 32.86 -34.11
C PHE A 3 51.25 32.36 -34.15
N LEU A 4 51.04 31.26 -34.88
CA LEU A 4 49.86 30.40 -34.77
C LEU A 4 50.00 29.61 -33.46
N ALA A 5 49.18 29.92 -32.47
CA ALA A 5 48.96 29.04 -31.33
C ALA A 5 48.00 27.93 -31.78
N ALA A 6 48.52 26.72 -31.95
CA ALA A 6 47.71 25.52 -32.12
C ALA A 6 47.05 25.20 -30.77
N SER A 7 45.73 25.31 -30.69
CA SER A 7 44.97 24.71 -29.60
C SER A 7 44.94 23.19 -29.83
N CYS A 8 45.68 22.42 -29.03
CA CYS A 8 45.44 20.99 -28.93
C CYS A 8 44.08 20.79 -28.28
N SER A 9 43.10 20.30 -29.05
CA SER A 9 41.88 19.69 -28.53
C SER A 9 42.30 18.44 -27.76
N GLN A 10 42.18 18.45 -26.43
CA GLN A 10 42.32 17.24 -25.64
C GLN A 10 41.12 16.35 -25.99
N GLU A 11 41.37 15.23 -26.67
CA GLU A 11 40.30 14.28 -27.02
C GLU A 11 39.61 13.78 -25.74
N GLU A 12 38.29 13.65 -25.78
CA GLU A 12 37.55 13.12 -24.64
C GLU A 12 38.06 11.71 -24.29
N PRO A 13 38.16 11.39 -22.99
CA PRO A 13 38.62 10.08 -22.56
C PRO A 13 37.65 8.98 -22.97
N ILE A 14 38.19 7.89 -23.49
CA ILE A 14 37.41 6.69 -23.80
C ILE A 14 37.06 6.01 -22.47
N SER A 15 35.78 6.03 -22.08
CA SER A 15 35.32 5.31 -20.88
C SER A 15 35.16 3.81 -21.15
N ARG A 16 35.74 2.99 -20.28
CA ARG A 16 35.52 1.54 -20.20
C ARG A 16 34.83 1.13 -18.90
N VAL A 17 34.28 2.11 -18.17
CA VAL A 17 33.51 1.87 -16.95
C VAL A 17 32.20 1.19 -17.31
N GLY A 18 31.84 0.13 -16.57
CA GLY A 18 30.58 -0.57 -16.73
C GLY A 18 29.37 0.25 -16.24
N VAL A 19 28.17 -0.20 -16.62
CA VAL A 19 26.87 0.35 -16.15
C VAL A 19 26.57 -0.09 -14.73
N ASN A 20 25.63 0.52 -14.00
CA ASN A 20 25.24 0.15 -12.62
C ASN A 20 26.36 0.28 -11.56
N THR A 21 27.24 1.25 -11.75
CA THR A 21 28.26 1.60 -10.74
C THR A 21 27.63 2.44 -9.63
N VAL A 22 27.89 2.10 -8.37
CA VAL A 22 27.41 2.87 -7.21
C VAL A 22 28.57 3.44 -6.40
N ASP A 23 28.46 4.71 -6.01
CA ASP A 23 29.38 5.33 -5.04
C ASP A 23 29.03 4.83 -3.64
N LYS A 24 30.02 4.36 -2.87
CA LYS A 24 29.78 3.86 -1.52
C LYS A 24 29.22 4.93 -0.58
N ALA A 25 29.49 6.21 -0.82
CA ALA A 25 29.02 7.31 0.01
C ALA A 25 27.49 7.42 0.08
N ILE A 26 26.76 6.91 -0.93
CA ILE A 26 25.29 6.91 -0.92
C ILE A 26 24.73 6.13 0.27
N PHE A 27 25.41 5.07 0.70
CA PHE A 27 24.97 4.16 1.76
C PHE A 27 25.22 4.69 3.18
N SER A 28 25.66 5.93 3.31
CA SER A 28 25.82 6.60 4.59
C SER A 28 24.47 6.92 5.26
N GLY A 29 24.50 7.01 6.59
CA GLY A 29 23.32 7.30 7.40
C GLY A 29 22.34 6.13 7.51
N SER A 30 21.16 6.43 8.05
CA SER A 30 20.09 5.46 8.21
C SER A 30 19.12 5.49 7.02
N TRP A 31 18.47 4.37 6.76
CA TRP A 31 17.48 4.20 5.70
C TRP A 31 16.27 3.43 6.23
N TYR A 32 15.07 3.70 5.72
CA TYR A 32 13.93 2.81 5.84
C TYR A 32 13.99 1.79 4.72
N ALA A 33 13.60 0.54 4.98
CA ALA A 33 13.59 -0.54 3.99
C ALA A 33 12.19 -1.15 3.87
N GLY A 34 11.60 -1.10 2.68
CA GLY A 34 10.26 -1.64 2.39
C GLY A 34 10.31 -2.70 1.29
N SER A 35 9.45 -3.72 1.42
CA SER A 35 9.19 -4.72 0.40
C SER A 35 7.69 -4.78 0.13
N THR A 36 7.28 -4.57 -1.12
CA THR A 36 5.87 -4.54 -1.53
C THR A 36 5.66 -5.46 -2.72
N VAL A 37 4.65 -6.31 -2.67
CA VAL A 37 4.24 -7.13 -3.82
C VAL A 37 3.65 -6.20 -4.88
N ILE A 38 4.21 -6.22 -6.08
CA ILE A 38 3.75 -5.37 -7.20
C ILE A 38 3.05 -6.15 -8.29
N ASP A 39 3.36 -7.44 -8.44
CA ASP A 39 2.79 -8.34 -9.42
C ASP A 39 2.90 -9.79 -8.93
N VAL A 40 1.93 -10.62 -9.31
CA VAL A 40 1.84 -12.03 -8.89
C VAL A 40 1.18 -12.89 -9.98
N ASP A 41 1.51 -14.18 -10.00
CA ASP A 41 0.75 -15.13 -10.80
C ASP A 41 -0.69 -15.28 -10.27
N TYR A 42 -1.61 -15.71 -11.14
CA TYR A 42 -3.04 -15.83 -10.85
C TYR A 42 -3.34 -16.57 -9.53
N GLU A 43 -2.63 -17.68 -9.29
CA GLU A 43 -2.85 -18.57 -8.16
C GLU A 43 -2.39 -18.01 -6.82
N ALA A 44 -1.58 -16.95 -6.82
CA ALA A 44 -1.05 -16.32 -5.61
C ALA A 44 -2.17 -15.76 -4.71
N ALA A 45 -3.30 -15.36 -5.29
CA ALA A 45 -4.48 -14.94 -4.54
C ALA A 45 -5.03 -16.04 -3.63
N GLY A 46 -4.98 -17.31 -4.09
CA GLY A 46 -5.37 -18.47 -3.28
C GLY A 46 -4.42 -18.75 -2.11
N ILE A 47 -3.19 -18.25 -2.20
CA ILE A 47 -2.16 -18.31 -1.14
C ILE A 47 -2.31 -17.11 -0.19
N GLY A 48 -3.11 -16.11 -0.56
CA GLY A 48 -3.47 -14.94 0.23
C GLY A 48 -2.58 -13.72 0.03
N THR A 49 -1.82 -13.67 -1.06
CA THR A 49 -1.07 -12.47 -1.45
C THR A 49 -1.70 -11.78 -2.67
N TYR A 50 -1.34 -10.52 -2.89
CA TYR A 50 -1.91 -9.67 -3.93
C TYR A 50 -1.00 -8.45 -4.19
N PRO A 51 -1.09 -7.79 -5.36
CA PRO A 51 -0.43 -6.52 -5.60
C PRO A 51 -0.86 -5.47 -4.57
N GLY A 52 0.08 -4.96 -3.78
CA GLY A 52 -0.16 -4.02 -2.67
C GLY A 52 -0.01 -4.65 -1.28
N ASP A 53 0.24 -5.97 -1.21
CA ASP A 53 0.64 -6.64 0.02
C ASP A 53 2.05 -6.18 0.44
N LYS A 54 2.18 -5.68 1.67
CA LYS A 54 3.43 -5.10 2.19
C LYS A 54 4.01 -5.97 3.27
N ALA A 55 5.32 -6.21 3.16
CA ALA A 55 6.06 -6.91 4.19
C ALA A 55 5.88 -6.26 5.57
N ILE A 56 5.85 -7.11 6.59
CA ILE A 56 5.69 -6.79 7.99
C ILE A 56 7.03 -7.04 8.68
N ASP A 57 7.50 -6.05 9.43
CA ASP A 57 8.62 -6.24 10.34
C ASP A 57 8.11 -6.57 11.75
N TYR A 58 8.32 -7.80 12.21
CA TYR A 58 7.91 -8.23 13.55
C TYR A 58 8.84 -7.79 14.68
N ALA A 59 9.83 -6.96 14.38
CA ALA A 59 10.71 -6.32 15.33
C ALA A 59 10.02 -5.59 16.50
N GLY A 60 8.74 -5.21 16.38
CA GLY A 60 8.03 -4.36 17.35
C GLY A 60 6.61 -4.81 17.72
N GLY A 61 6.33 -6.11 17.70
CA GLY A 61 5.08 -6.69 18.23
C GLY A 61 3.76 -6.26 17.56
N SER A 62 3.80 -5.38 16.55
CA SER A 62 2.60 -4.73 15.98
C SER A 62 2.61 -4.74 14.45
N LEU A 63 1.41 -4.85 13.88
CA LEU A 63 1.17 -4.63 12.46
C LEU A 63 1.39 -3.14 12.17
N GLY A 64 2.34 -2.81 11.29
CA GLY A 64 2.48 -1.44 10.82
C GLY A 64 3.80 -0.74 11.14
N VAL A 65 4.91 -1.47 11.24
CA VAL A 65 6.27 -0.87 11.32
C VAL A 65 7.10 -1.21 10.09
N ILE A 66 7.99 -0.29 9.71
CA ILE A 66 8.97 -0.49 8.64
C ILE A 66 10.39 -0.62 9.23
N PRO A 67 11.23 -1.55 8.78
CA PRO A 67 12.62 -1.61 9.23
C PRO A 67 13.34 -0.28 9.00
N ARG A 68 13.97 0.23 10.05
CA ARG A 68 15.01 1.26 9.98
C ARG A 68 16.38 0.58 10.02
N ILE A 69 17.22 0.87 9.04
CA ILE A 69 18.46 0.16 8.75
C ILE A 69 19.65 1.11 8.65
N ARG A 70 20.84 0.54 8.75
CA ARG A 70 22.08 1.10 8.21
C ARG A 70 22.76 0.05 7.34
N TRP A 71 23.44 0.52 6.31
CA TRP A 71 24.17 -0.34 5.40
C TRP A 71 25.54 -0.71 5.97
N VAL A 72 25.94 -1.96 5.75
CA VAL A 72 27.30 -2.45 6.01
C VAL A 72 27.84 -3.00 4.70
N ILE A 73 28.94 -2.40 4.24
CA ILE A 73 29.66 -2.81 3.04
C ILE A 73 30.78 -3.75 3.48
N ASP A 74 30.62 -5.03 3.17
CA ASP A 74 31.68 -6.04 3.27
C ASP A 74 32.36 -6.25 1.91
N GLU A 75 33.32 -7.18 1.81
CA GLU A 75 34.05 -7.46 0.55
C GLU A 75 33.15 -8.10 -0.52
N ASP A 76 32.29 -9.03 -0.12
CA ASP A 76 31.46 -9.81 -1.04
C ASP A 76 29.96 -9.51 -0.91
N HIS A 77 29.54 -8.74 0.10
CA HIS A 77 28.13 -8.51 0.41
C HIS A 77 27.86 -7.11 0.93
N LEU A 78 26.72 -6.57 0.50
CA LEU A 78 26.09 -5.37 1.04
C LEU A 78 24.93 -5.80 1.94
N TYR A 79 25.03 -5.53 3.23
CA TYR A 79 24.02 -5.89 4.22
C TYR A 79 23.22 -4.68 4.68
N ALA A 80 21.91 -4.83 4.84
CA ALA A 80 21.04 -3.90 5.54
C ALA A 80 20.78 -4.43 6.96
N TYR A 81 21.34 -3.78 7.97
CA TYR A 81 21.15 -4.14 9.38
C TYR A 81 20.25 -3.14 10.07
N ARG A 82 19.36 -3.60 10.95
CA ARG A 82 18.59 -2.68 11.81
C ARG A 82 19.53 -1.76 12.59
N ASP A 83 19.17 -0.49 12.70
CA ASP A 83 19.99 0.53 13.38
C ASP A 83 19.44 0.94 14.75
N TYR A 84 18.45 0.22 15.27
CA TYR A 84 17.76 0.49 16.54
C TYR A 84 17.58 -0.79 17.37
N GLN A 85 17.45 -0.65 18.68
CA GLN A 85 17.27 -1.79 19.59
C GLN A 85 15.83 -2.29 19.51
N LEU A 86 15.64 -3.60 19.30
CA LEU A 86 14.33 -4.25 19.39
C LEU A 86 13.75 -4.13 20.80
N THR A 87 14.59 -4.36 21.80
CA THR A 87 14.27 -4.12 23.21
C THR A 87 15.09 -2.94 23.70
N ALA A 88 14.46 -1.79 23.89
CA ALA A 88 15.14 -0.57 24.29
C ALA A 88 15.77 -0.73 25.69
N GLY A 89 17.05 -0.40 25.81
CA GLY A 89 17.76 -0.40 27.09
C GLY A 89 18.18 -1.77 27.61
N ILE A 90 18.11 -2.83 26.79
CA ILE A 90 18.47 -4.20 27.19
C ILE A 90 19.91 -4.33 27.69
N ASP A 91 20.83 -3.53 27.14
CA ASP A 91 22.25 -3.50 27.53
C ASP A 91 22.54 -2.52 28.69
N GLY A 92 21.49 -1.98 29.33
CA GLY A 92 21.61 -1.02 30.44
C GLY A 92 21.81 0.43 29.99
N GLU A 93 22.00 0.68 28.69
CA GLU A 93 22.12 2.01 28.09
C GLU A 93 21.05 2.20 27.00
N VAL A 94 20.48 3.41 26.95
CA VAL A 94 19.62 3.81 25.82
C VAL A 94 20.55 4.25 24.69
N VAL A 95 20.68 3.42 23.67
CA VAL A 95 21.51 3.74 22.51
C VAL A 95 20.67 4.47 21.47
N GLN A 96 21.24 5.52 20.85
CA GLN A 96 20.53 6.26 19.83
C GLN A 96 20.40 5.43 18.54
N PRO A 97 19.26 5.53 17.83
CA PRO A 97 19.14 4.94 16.50
C PRO A 97 20.24 5.44 15.56
N GLY A 98 20.84 4.53 14.80
CA GLY A 98 21.97 4.80 13.91
C GLY A 98 23.33 4.36 14.47
N GLU A 99 23.45 4.18 15.78
CA GLU A 99 24.74 3.85 16.43
C GLU A 99 24.95 2.34 16.60
N ILE A 100 23.91 1.51 16.44
CA ILE A 100 23.99 0.06 16.66
C ILE A 100 23.82 -0.76 15.39
N LEU A 101 24.27 -2.01 15.45
CA LEU A 101 24.09 -3.02 14.43
C LEU A 101 23.19 -4.12 15.00
N GLY A 102 21.94 -4.14 14.57
CA GLY A 102 20.93 -5.12 14.97
C GLY A 102 20.94 -6.37 14.08
N GLN A 103 19.76 -6.90 13.79
CA GLN A 103 19.57 -8.05 12.91
C GLN A 103 19.49 -7.61 11.44
N PRO A 104 19.99 -8.41 10.49
CA PRO A 104 19.91 -8.08 9.07
C PRO A 104 18.47 -8.21 8.56
N VAL A 105 18.12 -7.41 7.54
CA VAL A 105 16.81 -7.44 6.86
C VAL A 105 16.89 -7.59 5.35
N ALA A 106 18.04 -7.26 4.76
CA ALA A 106 18.33 -7.49 3.35
C ALA A 106 19.82 -7.73 3.16
N ALA A 107 20.17 -8.47 2.11
CA ALA A 107 21.56 -8.73 1.74
C ALA A 107 21.68 -8.91 0.23
N TYR A 108 22.67 -8.24 -0.37
CA TYR A 108 22.96 -8.27 -1.80
C TYR A 108 24.42 -8.65 -2.03
N ARG A 109 24.71 -9.40 -3.08
CA ARG A 109 26.08 -9.75 -3.44
C ARG A 109 26.79 -8.53 -4.04
N ILE A 110 28.05 -8.33 -3.70
CA ILE A 110 28.93 -7.35 -4.34
C ILE A 110 29.78 -8.09 -5.38
N GLU A 111 29.71 -7.65 -6.63
CA GLU A 111 30.47 -8.25 -7.73
C GLU A 111 31.92 -7.75 -7.74
N SER A 112 32.13 -6.47 -7.40
CA SER A 112 33.46 -5.86 -7.38
C SER A 112 33.50 -4.53 -6.64
N HIS A 113 34.68 -4.19 -6.13
CA HIS A 113 35.04 -2.85 -5.64
C HIS A 113 36.12 -2.25 -6.55
N PHE A 114 35.97 -0.99 -6.95
CA PHE A 114 36.89 -0.35 -7.89
C PHE A 114 36.91 1.16 -7.75
N ASP A 115 37.94 1.77 -8.33
CA ASP A 115 38.02 3.21 -8.55
C ASP A 115 37.89 3.53 -10.03
N ILE A 116 37.19 4.61 -10.35
CA ILE A 116 37.13 5.13 -11.71
C ILE A 116 38.30 6.10 -11.88
N ARG A 117 39.31 5.71 -12.67
CA ARG A 117 40.49 6.54 -12.94
C ARG A 117 41.02 6.37 -14.36
N ARG A 118 41.87 7.30 -14.80
CA ARG A 118 42.62 7.14 -16.06
C ARG A 118 43.57 5.95 -15.93
N ALA A 119 43.53 5.08 -16.93
CA ALA A 119 44.48 3.99 -17.10
C ALA A 119 45.90 4.57 -17.19
N TYR A 120 46.87 3.93 -16.56
CA TYR A 120 48.25 4.41 -16.56
C TYR A 120 49.22 3.26 -16.77
N ASN A 121 50.43 3.58 -17.20
CA ASN A 121 51.50 2.59 -17.24
C ASN A 121 52.04 2.37 -15.83
N PRO A 122 51.92 1.17 -15.23
CA PRO A 122 52.33 0.94 -13.84
C PRO A 122 53.85 1.09 -13.61
N VAL A 123 54.67 1.06 -14.67
CA VAL A 123 56.12 1.25 -14.60
C VAL A 123 56.52 2.72 -14.67
N THR A 124 55.84 3.53 -15.50
CA THR A 124 56.24 4.93 -15.77
C THR A 124 55.30 5.97 -15.16
N GLY A 125 54.09 5.60 -14.74
CA GLY A 125 53.07 6.51 -14.22
C GLY A 125 52.34 7.32 -15.29
N GLU A 126 52.65 7.13 -16.58
CA GLU A 126 52.05 7.91 -17.67
C GLU A 126 50.58 7.53 -17.88
N GLU A 127 49.70 8.52 -17.79
CA GLU A 127 48.26 8.35 -18.00
C GLU A 127 47.91 8.21 -19.49
N ARG A 128 46.93 7.35 -19.77
CA ARG A 128 46.38 7.10 -21.10
C ARG A 128 45.04 7.82 -21.26
N ASN A 129 44.58 7.96 -22.51
CA ASN A 129 43.26 8.54 -22.79
C ASN A 129 42.09 7.56 -22.57
N VAL A 130 42.22 6.62 -21.64
CA VAL A 130 41.20 5.62 -21.33
C VAL A 130 40.90 5.71 -19.84
N VAL A 131 39.62 5.77 -19.47
CA VAL A 131 39.16 5.67 -18.07
C VAL A 131 38.68 4.24 -17.84
N GLU A 132 39.17 3.61 -16.77
CA GLU A 132 38.89 2.20 -16.47
C GLU A 132 38.58 2.00 -14.98
N GLU A 133 38.00 0.83 -14.67
CA GLU A 133 37.76 0.37 -13.31
C GLU A 133 39.05 -0.23 -12.73
N ASN A 134 39.69 0.48 -11.81
CA ASN A 134 40.87 0.00 -11.14
C ASN A 134 40.48 -0.76 -9.87
N SER A 135 40.75 -2.07 -9.86
CA SER A 135 40.49 -2.98 -8.73
C SER A 135 41.77 -3.53 -8.10
N THR A 136 42.93 -2.88 -8.30
CA THR A 136 44.24 -3.40 -7.88
C THR A 136 45.04 -2.46 -7.00
N ASP A 137 44.90 -1.14 -7.15
CA ASP A 137 45.85 -0.19 -6.55
C ASP A 137 45.60 0.04 -5.06
N ARG A 138 44.33 0.07 -4.65
CA ARG A 138 43.88 0.25 -3.27
C ARG A 138 43.18 -1.00 -2.76
N ARG A 139 43.07 -1.17 -1.44
CA ARG A 139 42.26 -2.27 -0.88
C ARG A 139 40.79 -2.03 -1.13
N TRP A 140 39.97 -3.09 -1.17
CA TRP A 140 38.56 -2.99 -1.53
C TRP A 140 37.79 -1.95 -0.71
N PHE A 141 38.06 -1.84 0.61
CA PHE A 141 37.38 -0.91 1.52
C PHE A 141 37.80 0.56 1.33
N GLU A 142 38.95 0.82 0.68
CA GLU A 142 39.44 2.17 0.38
C GLU A 142 38.96 2.69 -0.98
N ARG A 143 38.42 1.80 -1.81
CA ARG A 143 37.90 2.13 -3.15
C ARG A 143 36.54 2.83 -3.03
N GLN A 144 36.31 3.82 -3.90
CA GLN A 144 35.14 4.68 -3.86
C GLN A 144 33.88 4.01 -4.40
N TYR A 145 34.02 3.18 -5.43
CA TYR A 145 32.88 2.59 -6.12
C TYR A 145 32.78 1.08 -5.86
N MET A 146 31.57 0.58 -6.04
CA MET A 146 31.30 -0.85 -6.09
C MET A 146 30.21 -1.17 -7.10
N ARG A 147 30.09 -2.46 -7.41
CA ARG A 147 29.04 -3.02 -8.25
C ARG A 147 28.29 -4.05 -7.43
N VAL A 148 27.00 -3.80 -7.25
CA VAL A 148 26.11 -4.65 -6.46
C VAL A 148 25.21 -5.41 -7.42
N ASP A 149 25.05 -6.69 -7.15
CA ASP A 149 24.07 -7.53 -7.81
C ASP A 149 22.72 -7.36 -7.12
N TRP A 150 21.84 -6.58 -7.75
CA TRP A 150 20.51 -6.26 -7.25
C TRP A 150 19.46 -7.31 -7.64
N SER A 151 19.82 -8.38 -8.35
CA SER A 151 18.83 -9.33 -8.90
C SER A 151 18.09 -10.15 -7.84
N THR A 152 18.71 -10.29 -6.68
CA THR A 152 18.27 -11.21 -5.63
C THR A 152 18.56 -10.60 -4.28
N ASN A 153 17.54 -10.48 -3.43
CA ASN A 153 17.73 -10.28 -2.01
C ASN A 153 17.92 -11.66 -1.35
N LEU A 154 19.06 -11.88 -0.70
CA LEU A 154 19.38 -13.15 -0.04
C LEU A 154 18.59 -13.35 1.27
N LEU A 155 17.88 -12.32 1.74
CA LEU A 155 17.01 -12.37 2.92
C LEU A 155 15.58 -12.00 2.49
N PRO A 156 14.71 -12.98 2.17
CA PRO A 156 13.36 -12.71 1.71
C PRO A 156 12.52 -11.98 2.79
N ALA A 157 11.62 -11.11 2.35
CA ALA A 157 10.84 -10.25 3.24
C ALA A 157 9.63 -10.98 3.83
N TYR A 158 9.19 -10.63 5.04
CA TYR A 158 8.10 -11.35 5.71
C TYR A 158 6.71 -10.74 5.36
N PHE A 159 5.75 -11.51 4.85
CA PHE A 159 4.39 -11.10 4.46
C PHE A 159 3.30 -11.77 5.34
N GLY A 160 3.06 -11.15 6.50
CA GLY A 160 2.36 -11.79 7.62
C GLY A 160 0.85 -12.02 7.53
N GLN A 161 0.17 -11.73 6.42
CA GLN A 161 -1.28 -12.00 6.35
C GLN A 161 -1.62 -13.40 5.85
N THR A 162 -0.75 -14.10 5.13
CA THR A 162 -1.08 -15.47 4.68
C THR A 162 0.11 -16.32 4.22
N HIS A 163 1.13 -15.74 3.58
CA HIS A 163 2.23 -16.50 3.01
C HIS A 163 3.09 -17.21 4.07
N ASP A 164 3.61 -16.48 5.06
CA ASP A 164 4.58 -17.09 5.98
C ASP A 164 3.95 -18.05 6.98
N LEU A 165 2.66 -17.89 7.32
CA LEU A 165 1.95 -18.91 8.10
C LEU A 165 1.86 -20.21 7.30
N ASN A 166 1.59 -20.11 6.00
CA ASN A 166 1.61 -21.28 5.14
C ASN A 166 3.04 -21.88 5.05
N GLU A 167 4.10 -21.06 4.99
CA GLU A 167 5.50 -21.53 5.06
C GLU A 167 5.80 -22.24 6.40
N VAL A 168 5.45 -21.63 7.54
CA VAL A 168 5.62 -22.21 8.88
C VAL A 168 4.89 -23.53 9.04
N PHE A 169 3.70 -23.67 8.43
CA PHE A 169 2.96 -24.93 8.43
C PHE A 169 3.45 -25.93 7.39
N GLY A 170 4.52 -25.62 6.64
CA GLY A 170 5.10 -26.50 5.61
C GLY A 170 4.19 -26.70 4.40
N ARG A 171 3.33 -25.72 4.09
CA ARG A 171 2.42 -25.77 2.93
C ARG A 171 3.09 -25.30 1.65
N PHE A 172 4.03 -24.36 1.78
CA PHE A 172 4.84 -23.87 0.68
C PHE A 172 6.28 -23.67 1.14
N SER A 173 7.23 -23.87 0.25
CA SER A 173 8.60 -23.40 0.38
C SER A 173 8.78 -22.15 -0.47
N ARG A 174 9.55 -21.19 0.06
CA ARG A 174 9.89 -19.96 -0.65
C ARG A 174 11.36 -19.93 -0.99
N GLU A 175 11.66 -19.57 -2.23
CA GLU A 175 13.03 -19.42 -2.71
C GLU A 175 13.20 -18.08 -3.43
N PRO A 176 14.18 -17.24 -3.05
CA PRO A 176 14.52 -16.06 -3.82
C PRO A 176 15.12 -16.50 -5.17
N ALA A 177 14.76 -15.80 -6.25
CA ALA A 177 15.23 -16.09 -7.60
C ALA A 177 15.91 -14.86 -8.23
N GLU A 178 16.96 -15.10 -9.03
CA GLU A 178 17.63 -14.05 -9.79
C GLU A 178 16.67 -13.43 -10.82
N PHE A 179 16.47 -12.12 -10.72
CA PHE A 179 15.61 -11.36 -11.62
C PHE A 179 16.37 -10.22 -12.30
N PHE A 180 16.33 -10.17 -13.64
CA PHE A 180 16.94 -9.11 -14.45
C PHE A 180 16.02 -8.67 -15.58
N VAL A 181 15.89 -7.36 -15.77
CA VAL A 181 15.19 -6.77 -16.91
C VAL A 181 16.18 -6.53 -18.05
N GLN A 182 15.99 -7.20 -19.19
CA GLN A 182 16.85 -7.10 -20.38
C GLN A 182 16.10 -6.44 -21.54
N GLY A 183 16.80 -5.99 -22.59
CA GLY A 183 16.21 -5.16 -23.66
C GLY A 183 15.03 -5.76 -24.44
N ASN A 184 14.80 -7.07 -24.36
CA ASN A 184 13.67 -7.77 -24.99
C ASN A 184 12.70 -8.40 -23.97
N THR A 185 12.75 -8.01 -22.69
CA THR A 185 11.80 -8.53 -21.70
C THR A 185 10.47 -7.78 -21.74
N ARG A 186 9.38 -8.46 -21.35
CA ARG A 186 8.05 -7.85 -21.19
C ARG A 186 7.91 -6.96 -19.94
N PHE A 187 8.96 -6.88 -19.11
CA PHE A 187 8.92 -6.16 -17.85
C PHE A 187 9.32 -4.68 -18.05
N PRO A 188 8.66 -3.73 -17.37
CA PRO A 188 8.96 -2.30 -17.49
C PRO A 188 10.42 -1.96 -17.13
N ALA A 189 10.95 -0.91 -17.75
CA ALA A 189 12.28 -0.40 -17.42
C ALA A 189 12.38 0.08 -15.95
N SER A 190 11.27 0.55 -15.37
CA SER A 190 11.16 0.98 -13.97
C SER A 190 11.48 -0.12 -12.95
N TRP A 191 11.45 -1.40 -13.36
CA TRP A 191 11.78 -2.54 -12.50
C TRP A 191 13.29 -2.75 -12.29
N LYS A 192 14.13 -2.11 -13.12
CA LYS A 192 15.59 -2.08 -12.93
C LYS A 192 15.97 -1.26 -11.69
N PRO A 193 17.18 -1.42 -11.15
CA PRO A 193 17.72 -0.52 -10.12
C PRO A 193 17.60 0.95 -10.50
N GLN A 194 16.76 1.66 -9.74
CA GLN A 194 16.58 3.11 -9.80
C GLN A 194 17.23 3.74 -8.57
N PHE A 195 18.03 4.77 -8.80
CA PHE A 195 18.64 5.60 -7.76
C PHE A 195 18.15 7.03 -7.98
N HIS A 196 17.23 7.46 -7.14
CA HIS A 196 16.55 8.73 -7.32
C HIS A 196 17.23 9.83 -6.50
N ALA A 197 17.66 10.87 -7.20
CA ALA A 197 18.27 12.07 -6.60
C ALA A 197 17.21 13.16 -6.45
N MET A 198 17.25 13.90 -5.35
CA MET A 198 16.37 15.06 -5.16
C MET A 198 16.59 16.09 -6.26
N THR A 199 15.56 16.37 -7.04
CA THR A 199 15.65 17.31 -8.17
C THR A 199 15.38 18.77 -7.76
N CYS A 200 14.60 18.95 -6.70
CA CYS A 200 14.15 20.25 -6.19
C CYS A 200 15.11 20.88 -5.18
N ASP A 201 15.24 22.20 -5.21
CA ASP A 201 15.92 23.00 -4.18
C ASP A 201 14.90 23.58 -3.18
N GLY A 202 14.34 22.71 -2.33
CA GLY A 202 13.25 23.04 -1.41
C GLY A 202 11.86 23.02 -2.06
N SER A 203 10.81 23.01 -1.24
CA SER A 203 9.42 22.85 -1.72
C SER A 203 8.85 24.04 -2.50
N GLU A 204 9.51 25.20 -2.41
CA GLU A 204 9.14 26.41 -3.16
C GLU A 204 9.87 26.52 -4.51
N ASP A 205 10.67 25.51 -4.88
CA ASP A 205 11.36 25.48 -6.17
C ASP A 205 10.35 25.38 -7.33
N THR A 206 10.38 26.37 -8.22
CA THR A 206 9.57 26.42 -9.43
C THR A 206 10.40 26.22 -10.69
N SER A 207 11.67 25.81 -10.56
CA SER A 207 12.52 25.52 -11.70
C SER A 207 11.97 24.34 -12.51
N PRO A 208 12.17 24.32 -13.83
CA PRO A 208 11.74 23.21 -14.67
C PRO A 208 12.48 21.89 -14.37
N ASP A 209 13.58 21.97 -13.62
CA ASP A 209 14.36 20.80 -13.22
C ASP A 209 13.76 20.11 -11.99
N CYS A 210 12.87 20.76 -11.22
CA CYS A 210 12.22 20.19 -10.04
C CYS A 210 11.01 19.36 -10.48
N GLU A 211 11.09 18.04 -10.27
CA GLU A 211 10.01 17.11 -10.58
C GLU A 211 8.87 17.26 -9.56
N ASP A 212 7.62 17.24 -10.03
CA ASP A 212 6.45 17.41 -9.17
C ASP A 212 6.35 16.32 -8.10
N ALA A 213 6.80 15.10 -8.42
CA ALA A 213 6.90 13.96 -7.50
C ALA A 213 7.86 14.21 -6.31
N ASP A 214 8.86 15.09 -6.48
CA ASP A 214 9.88 15.36 -5.47
C ASP A 214 9.49 16.48 -4.51
N ARG A 215 8.63 17.42 -4.95
CA ARG A 215 8.19 18.57 -4.15
C ARG A 215 7.71 18.23 -2.73
N PRO A 216 6.94 17.15 -2.49
CA PRO A 216 6.52 16.79 -1.13
C PRO A 216 7.67 16.45 -0.18
N TRP A 217 8.83 16.08 -0.74
CA TRP A 217 10.03 15.66 -0.03
C TRP A 217 11.16 16.68 -0.10
N ALA A 218 11.01 17.75 -0.89
CA ALA A 218 12.07 18.70 -1.20
C ALA A 218 12.61 19.48 0.02
N ASP A 219 11.82 19.63 1.09
CA ASP A 219 12.28 20.23 2.34
C ASP A 219 13.07 19.23 3.25
N ASP A 220 13.02 17.93 2.93
CA ASP A 220 13.63 16.87 3.75
C ASP A 220 15.03 16.46 3.24
N TYR A 221 15.42 16.82 2.00
CA TYR A 221 16.66 16.41 1.33
C TYR A 221 17.29 17.54 0.50
N ASP A 222 18.62 17.52 0.36
CA ASP A 222 19.33 18.51 -0.45
C ASP A 222 19.25 18.18 -1.95
N LYS A 223 19.20 19.19 -2.83
CA LYS A 223 19.25 18.98 -4.29
C LYS A 223 20.48 18.14 -4.70
N GLY A 224 20.26 17.11 -5.50
CA GLY A 224 21.25 16.14 -5.96
C GLY A 224 21.53 15.01 -4.97
N GLU A 225 20.96 15.03 -3.77
CA GLU A 225 21.10 13.94 -2.81
C GLU A 225 20.29 12.71 -3.25
N ILE A 226 20.94 11.55 -3.31
CA ILE A 226 20.24 10.27 -3.44
C ILE A 226 19.50 9.97 -2.13
N TYR A 227 18.17 9.96 -2.20
CA TYR A 227 17.32 9.75 -1.04
C TYR A 227 16.37 8.55 -1.21
N HIS A 228 16.21 8.03 -2.42
CA HIS A 228 15.40 6.84 -2.68
C HIS A 228 16.12 5.87 -3.62
N ILE A 229 16.01 4.57 -3.32
CA ILE A 229 16.53 3.48 -4.14
C ILE A 229 15.42 2.44 -4.29
N SER A 230 15.15 1.97 -5.51
CA SER A 230 14.19 0.87 -5.69
C SER A 230 14.52 -0.04 -6.87
N PHE A 231 14.13 -1.31 -6.76
CA PHE A 231 14.23 -2.32 -7.81
C PHE A 231 13.29 -3.47 -7.51
N VAL A 232 13.10 -4.37 -8.48
CA VAL A 232 12.24 -5.54 -8.34
C VAL A 232 13.06 -6.80 -8.19
N ASN A 233 12.69 -7.64 -7.22
CA ASN A 233 13.17 -9.00 -7.05
C ASN A 233 12.03 -9.99 -7.29
N GLN A 234 12.39 -11.26 -7.50
CA GLN A 234 11.44 -12.35 -7.68
C GLN A 234 11.58 -13.37 -6.55
N GLU A 235 10.46 -13.82 -6.02
CA GLU A 235 10.35 -14.94 -5.09
C GLU A 235 9.50 -16.04 -5.74
N LEU A 236 9.90 -17.30 -5.57
CA LEU A 236 9.16 -18.47 -6.04
C LEU A 236 8.55 -19.20 -4.85
N LEU A 237 7.25 -19.49 -4.94
CA LEU A 237 6.52 -20.26 -3.94
C LEU A 237 6.17 -21.63 -4.51
N SER A 238 6.76 -22.66 -3.94
CA SER A 238 6.54 -24.05 -4.35
C SER A 238 5.65 -24.76 -3.32
N PRO A 239 4.54 -25.40 -3.71
CA PRO A 239 3.72 -26.16 -2.77
C PRO A 239 4.48 -27.38 -2.25
N GLU A 240 4.42 -27.60 -0.94
CA GLU A 240 5.07 -28.72 -0.26
C GLU A 240 4.04 -29.81 0.09
N PRO A 241 4.39 -31.10 -0.01
CA PRO A 241 3.53 -32.18 0.45
C PRO A 241 3.42 -32.15 1.98
N LEU A 242 2.22 -31.91 2.50
CA LEU A 242 1.97 -32.04 3.93
C LEU A 242 1.84 -33.52 4.30
N THR A 243 2.34 -33.91 5.47
CA THR A 243 2.06 -35.24 6.03
C THR A 243 1.14 -35.07 7.24
N ASP A 244 0.01 -35.77 7.27
CA ASP A 244 -0.87 -35.82 8.43
C ASP A 244 -0.09 -36.44 9.61
N PRO A 245 0.15 -35.70 10.71
CA PRO A 245 0.95 -36.19 11.82
C PRO A 245 0.27 -37.34 12.60
N ARG A 246 -1.02 -37.61 12.39
CA ARG A 246 -1.77 -38.69 13.04
C ARG A 246 -1.85 -39.95 12.20
N THR A 247 -1.99 -39.82 10.87
CA THR A 247 -2.18 -40.97 9.97
C THR A 247 -0.92 -41.31 9.16
N GLY A 248 0.02 -40.36 9.02
CA GLY A 248 1.18 -40.50 8.15
C GLY A 248 0.85 -40.38 6.66
N GLU A 249 -0.39 -40.07 6.30
CA GLU A 249 -0.79 -39.87 4.91
C GLU A 249 -0.31 -38.52 4.38
N VAL A 250 0.12 -38.49 3.13
CA VAL A 250 0.47 -37.24 2.46
C VAL A 250 -0.83 -36.53 2.06
N LEU A 251 -1.10 -35.40 2.71
CA LEU A 251 -2.17 -34.47 2.36
C LEU A 251 -1.67 -33.52 1.26
N SER A 252 -2.39 -33.49 0.14
CA SER A 252 -2.16 -32.43 -0.85
C SER A 252 -2.68 -31.10 -0.31
N VAL A 253 -1.80 -30.10 -0.24
CA VAL A 253 -2.12 -28.70 0.14
C VAL A 253 -3.09 -28.07 -0.86
N CYS A 254 -3.08 -28.52 -2.10
CA CYS A 254 -3.82 -27.92 -3.21
C CYS A 254 -5.30 -28.34 -3.26
N TYR A 255 -5.94 -28.56 -2.11
CA TYR A 255 -7.26 -29.24 -2.01
C TYR A 255 -8.43 -28.50 -2.70
N ARG A 256 -8.22 -27.34 -3.33
CA ARG A 256 -9.27 -26.55 -4.02
C ARG A 256 -8.87 -25.83 -5.32
N SER A 257 -7.60 -25.77 -5.69
CA SER A 257 -7.16 -25.23 -6.99
C SER A 257 -6.74 -26.38 -7.89
N GLU A 258 -7.15 -26.36 -9.16
CA GLU A 258 -6.86 -27.42 -10.13
C GLU A 258 -5.37 -27.52 -10.52
N SER A 259 -4.48 -26.80 -9.84
CA SER A 259 -3.07 -26.68 -10.21
C SER A 259 -2.16 -26.49 -8.98
N CYS A 260 -1.33 -27.51 -8.70
CA CYS A 260 -0.16 -27.43 -7.80
C CYS A 260 1.08 -27.04 -8.64
N HIS A 261 1.29 -25.76 -8.90
CA HIS A 261 2.51 -25.28 -9.57
C HIS A 261 3.22 -24.23 -8.73
N VAL A 262 4.48 -24.00 -9.10
CA VAL A 262 5.29 -22.93 -8.52
C VAL A 262 4.71 -21.59 -8.95
N THR A 263 4.45 -20.72 -7.99
CA THR A 263 3.87 -19.38 -8.20
C THR A 263 4.98 -18.33 -8.05
N SER A 264 5.10 -17.41 -8.99
CA SER A 264 6.02 -16.28 -8.92
C SER A 264 5.38 -15.10 -8.20
N ILE A 265 6.15 -14.44 -7.34
CA ILE A 265 5.83 -13.15 -6.73
C ILE A 265 6.92 -12.17 -7.10
N PHE A 266 6.53 -10.99 -7.60
CA PHE A 266 7.45 -9.89 -7.86
C PHE A 266 7.32 -8.85 -6.75
N THR A 267 8.43 -8.59 -6.06
CA THR A 267 8.47 -7.66 -4.93
C THR A 267 9.35 -6.48 -5.27
N ARG A 268 8.82 -5.26 -5.09
CA ARG A 268 9.63 -4.06 -5.12
C ARG A 268 10.32 -3.89 -3.78
N GLN A 269 11.65 -3.96 -3.81
CA GLN A 269 12.51 -3.53 -2.73
C GLN A 269 12.70 -2.02 -2.87
N ALA A 270 12.38 -1.27 -1.83
CA ALA A 270 12.51 0.17 -1.81
C ALA A 270 13.20 0.64 -0.52
N TYR A 271 14.06 1.63 -0.66
CA TYR A 271 14.82 2.19 0.44
C TYR A 271 14.69 3.71 0.42
N LEU A 272 14.25 4.30 1.53
CA LEU A 272 14.09 5.74 1.68
C LEU A 272 15.05 6.24 2.76
N LYS A 273 15.89 7.21 2.46
CA LYS A 273 16.88 7.72 3.40
C LYS A 273 16.20 8.38 4.59
N VAL A 274 16.72 8.16 5.80
CA VAL A 274 16.18 8.77 7.02
C VAL A 274 16.72 10.19 7.13
N SER A 275 15.89 11.18 6.82
CA SER A 275 16.29 12.59 6.82
C SER A 275 16.61 13.14 8.21
N ASP A 276 16.08 12.52 9.28
CA ASP A 276 16.26 12.99 10.66
C ASP A 276 17.44 12.35 11.42
N SER A 277 18.34 11.64 10.70
CA SER A 277 19.48 10.91 11.30
C SER A 277 20.34 11.80 12.23
N PRO A 278 20.80 11.30 13.40
CA PRO A 278 21.59 12.08 14.36
C PRO A 278 22.79 12.81 13.75
N GLY A 279 23.53 12.15 12.84
CA GLY A 279 24.66 12.79 12.15
C GLY A 279 24.28 14.02 11.32
N ARG A 280 23.08 14.04 10.72
CA ARG A 280 22.59 15.24 10.00
C ARG A 280 22.18 16.36 10.93
N ARG A 281 21.63 16.04 12.11
CA ARG A 281 21.25 17.03 13.13
C ARG A 281 22.48 17.75 13.70
N GLU A 282 23.57 17.01 13.90
CA GLU A 282 24.84 17.57 14.41
C GLU A 282 25.61 18.39 13.37
N GLU A 283 25.46 18.08 12.08
CA GLU A 283 26.03 18.87 10.97
C GLU A 283 25.38 20.25 10.78
N GLY A 284 24.34 20.58 11.56
CA GLY A 284 23.65 21.87 11.48
C GLY A 284 22.88 22.06 10.17
N ARG A 285 22.51 20.96 9.50
CA ARG A 285 21.70 21.03 8.28
C ARG A 285 20.30 21.57 8.61
N GLU A 286 19.88 22.57 7.86
CA GLU A 286 18.59 23.25 8.04
C GLU A 286 17.40 22.37 7.61
N ASN A 287 17.61 21.49 6.62
CA ASN A 287 16.58 20.66 5.99
C ASN A 287 16.61 19.23 6.55
N TYR A 288 15.73 18.94 7.52
CA TYR A 288 15.48 17.58 7.98
C TYR A 288 14.02 17.40 8.40
N ARG A 289 13.55 16.16 8.32
CA ARG A 289 12.17 15.83 8.69
C ARG A 289 11.97 15.94 10.20
N GLN A 290 11.21 16.95 10.59
CA GLN A 290 10.88 17.18 12.00
C GLN A 290 9.63 16.39 12.38
N TYR A 291 9.70 15.60 13.45
CA TYR A 291 8.58 14.89 14.04
C TYR A 291 8.78 14.71 15.55
N GLU A 292 7.71 14.87 16.33
CA GLU A 292 7.72 14.64 17.77
C GLU A 292 6.93 13.35 18.10
N PRO A 293 7.61 12.29 18.55
CA PRO A 293 6.95 11.05 18.97
C PRO A 293 5.96 11.30 20.10
N VAL A 294 4.84 10.60 20.09
CA VAL A 294 3.86 10.69 21.16
C VAL A 294 3.59 9.31 21.73
N ASN A 295 3.96 9.13 22.99
CA ASN A 295 3.70 7.93 23.75
C ASN A 295 2.41 8.08 24.58
N TRP A 296 1.53 7.09 24.53
CA TRP A 296 0.24 7.11 25.21
C TRP A 296 0.09 5.94 26.18
N THR A 297 -0.71 6.16 27.22
CA THR A 297 -1.13 5.10 28.14
C THR A 297 -2.22 4.23 27.52
N ASP A 298 -2.37 2.99 27.98
CA ASP A 298 -3.41 2.07 27.51
C ASP A 298 -4.81 2.68 27.54
N SER A 299 -5.17 3.36 28.64
CA SER A 299 -6.47 4.06 28.77
C SER A 299 -6.73 5.11 27.69
N ARG A 300 -5.67 5.72 27.13
CA ARG A 300 -5.79 6.69 26.04
C ARG A 300 -5.94 5.98 24.70
N PHE A 301 -5.27 4.85 24.50
CA PHE A 301 -5.49 3.99 23.34
C PHE A 301 -6.90 3.39 23.32
N GLU A 302 -7.40 2.87 24.45
CA GLU A 302 -8.77 2.37 24.56
C GLU A 302 -9.81 3.42 24.22
N ARG A 303 -9.55 4.69 24.56
CA ARG A 303 -10.45 5.80 24.27
C ARG A 303 -10.43 6.25 22.81
N HIS A 304 -9.27 6.20 22.15
CA HIS A 304 -9.07 6.85 20.84
C HIS A 304 -8.75 5.89 19.68
N GLY A 305 -8.44 4.63 19.95
CA GLY A 305 -8.35 3.56 18.94
C GLY A 305 -7.20 3.66 17.93
N TYR A 306 -6.13 4.39 18.22
CA TYR A 306 -4.96 4.44 17.32
C TYR A 306 -4.21 3.11 17.29
N PHE A 307 -3.65 2.75 16.13
CA PHE A 307 -2.66 1.67 16.06
C PHE A 307 -1.44 2.05 16.91
N ARG A 308 -1.05 1.15 17.81
CA ARG A 308 0.12 1.33 18.67
C ARG A 308 1.35 0.71 18.02
N VAL A 309 2.47 1.41 18.08
CA VAL A 309 3.80 0.87 17.82
C VAL A 309 4.39 0.51 19.18
N GLU A 310 4.50 -0.80 19.42
CA GLU A 310 4.98 -1.35 20.68
C GLU A 310 6.49 -1.52 20.60
N GLN A 311 7.22 -0.87 21.51
CA GLN A 311 8.64 -1.14 21.66
C GLN A 311 8.85 -1.78 23.03
N PRO A 312 9.28 -3.05 23.10
CA PRO A 312 9.72 -3.67 24.33
C PRO A 312 10.82 -2.84 25.01
N THR A 313 10.72 -2.68 26.31
CA THR A 313 11.67 -1.91 27.12
C THR A 313 12.06 -2.67 28.38
N TYR A 314 13.21 -2.30 28.92
CA TYR A 314 13.71 -2.82 30.18
C TYR A 314 13.32 -1.92 31.36
N ASP A 315 13.01 -2.51 32.52
CA ASP A 315 12.82 -1.73 33.76
C ASP A 315 14.11 -1.00 34.14
N ARG A 316 14.04 0.34 34.18
CA ARG A 316 15.18 1.22 34.51
C ARG A 316 15.51 1.24 36.00
N GLN A 317 14.75 0.54 36.86
CA GLN A 317 15.01 0.52 38.30
C GLN A 317 16.28 -0.27 38.63
N THR A 318 17.18 0.37 39.38
CA THR A 318 18.57 -0.09 39.56
C THR A 318 18.80 -0.94 40.82
N SER A 319 17.75 -1.34 41.53
CA SER A 319 17.91 -2.13 42.76
C SER A 319 17.66 -3.61 42.51
N ALA A 320 18.64 -4.46 42.83
CA ALA A 320 18.50 -5.92 42.79
C ALA A 320 17.45 -6.48 43.78
N THR A 321 16.87 -5.63 44.63
CA THR A 321 15.79 -5.99 45.55
C THR A 321 14.40 -5.67 45.00
N ASP A 322 14.30 -5.01 43.84
CA ASP A 322 13.03 -4.76 43.17
C ASP A 322 12.56 -6.04 42.50
N PRO A 323 11.33 -6.53 42.76
CA PRO A 323 10.78 -7.69 42.04
C PRO A 323 10.64 -7.47 40.52
N GLY A 324 10.66 -6.22 40.04
CA GLY A 324 10.72 -5.85 38.62
C GLY A 324 12.14 -5.74 38.05
N TYR A 325 13.20 -5.94 38.87
CA TYR A 325 14.58 -5.88 38.40
C TYR A 325 14.81 -6.94 37.32
N ARG A 326 15.13 -6.46 36.11
CA ARG A 326 15.26 -7.25 34.87
C ARG A 326 13.97 -7.77 34.23
N ALA A 327 12.80 -7.28 34.65
CA ALA A 327 11.57 -7.56 33.94
C ALA A 327 11.57 -6.87 32.56
N THR A 328 11.12 -7.60 31.55
CA THR A 328 11.07 -7.18 30.14
C THR A 328 9.64 -6.93 29.64
N ASP A 329 8.66 -6.94 30.56
CA ASP A 329 7.24 -6.84 30.25
C ASP A 329 6.76 -5.37 30.08
N PHE A 330 7.68 -4.40 30.07
CA PHE A 330 7.37 -2.99 29.91
C PHE A 330 7.38 -2.62 28.43
N LEU A 331 6.32 -1.96 27.94
CA LEU A 331 6.21 -1.51 26.56
C LEU A 331 6.16 0.02 26.50
N ASN A 332 6.90 0.61 25.57
CA ASN A 332 6.63 1.95 25.09
C ASN A 332 5.57 1.87 23.98
N TYR A 333 4.51 2.65 24.10
CA TYR A 333 3.42 2.67 23.12
C TYR A 333 3.42 3.98 22.35
N ASN A 334 4.22 4.05 21.30
CA ASN A 334 4.16 5.18 20.38
C ASN A 334 2.86 5.11 19.57
N ALA A 335 2.16 6.23 19.46
CA ALA A 335 0.98 6.34 18.61
C ALA A 335 1.41 6.40 17.14
N ASN A 336 0.91 5.48 16.32
CA ASN A 336 1.18 5.47 14.88
C ASN A 336 0.41 6.61 14.20
N ARG A 337 1.10 7.66 13.74
CA ARG A 337 0.47 8.92 13.31
C ARG A 337 1.11 9.56 12.08
N HIS A 338 0.30 10.19 11.25
CA HIS A 338 0.78 11.06 10.19
C HIS A 338 1.43 12.33 10.75
N ASN A 339 2.52 12.75 10.13
CA ASN A 339 3.17 14.02 10.41
C ASN A 339 2.57 15.14 9.56
N LEU A 340 1.70 15.93 10.18
CA LEU A 340 0.96 17.00 9.51
C LEU A 340 1.69 18.35 9.52
N TRP A 341 2.93 18.42 10.02
CA TRP A 341 3.62 19.70 10.22
C TRP A 341 5.04 19.65 9.67
N LYS A 342 5.42 20.68 8.89
CA LYS A 342 6.79 20.82 8.38
C LYS A 342 7.74 21.42 9.43
N LYS A 343 7.27 22.39 10.21
CA LYS A 343 8.07 23.15 11.19
C LYS A 343 7.56 22.92 12.61
N TRP A 344 8.28 22.15 13.39
CA TRP A 344 8.02 21.86 14.80
C TRP A 344 8.82 22.76 15.74
N ARG A 345 10.04 23.15 15.36
CA ARG A 345 10.97 23.94 16.19
C ARG A 345 11.56 25.14 15.44
N ASP A 346 11.87 26.21 16.17
CA ASP A 346 12.61 27.37 15.69
C ASP A 346 14.13 27.10 15.63
N GLU A 347 14.90 28.09 15.17
CA GLU A 347 16.38 28.02 15.06
C GLU A 347 17.05 27.75 16.42
N GLU A 348 16.42 28.17 17.51
CA GLU A 348 16.87 27.92 18.89
C GLU A 348 16.41 26.56 19.45
N GLY A 349 15.69 25.75 18.66
CA GLY A 349 15.21 24.41 19.02
C GLY A 349 13.96 24.40 19.91
N LYS A 350 13.30 25.54 20.10
CA LYS A 350 12.06 25.66 20.88
C LYS A 350 10.84 25.35 20.01
N SER A 351 9.84 24.69 20.60
CA SER A 351 8.62 24.31 19.89
C SER A 351 7.82 25.51 19.39
N ILE A 352 7.50 25.50 18.10
CA ILE A 352 6.64 26.50 17.44
C ILE A 352 5.16 26.21 17.80
N PRO A 353 4.33 27.23 18.13
CA PRO A 353 2.89 27.05 18.33
C PRO A 353 2.18 26.55 17.06
N TYR A 354 1.14 25.71 17.20
CA TYR A 354 0.42 25.13 16.05
C TYR A 354 -0.10 26.14 15.02
N GLY A 355 -0.51 27.34 15.46
CA GLY A 355 -0.97 28.43 14.58
C GLY A 355 0.11 28.95 13.61
N GLU A 356 1.39 28.74 13.91
CA GLU A 356 2.52 29.21 13.11
C GLU A 356 3.18 28.08 12.30
N ARG A 357 2.71 26.84 12.45
CA ARG A 357 3.29 25.68 11.75
C ARG A 357 2.71 25.56 10.35
N ALA A 358 3.59 25.41 9.36
CA ALA A 358 3.18 25.03 8.01
C ALA A 358 2.66 23.58 8.00
N VAL A 359 1.54 23.35 7.30
CA VAL A 359 0.93 22.03 7.14
C VAL A 359 1.76 21.20 6.16
N ARG A 360 2.01 19.94 6.51
CA ARG A 360 2.54 18.92 5.61
C ARG A 360 1.36 18.11 5.08
N GLN A 361 1.12 18.19 3.78
CA GLN A 361 0.06 17.43 3.15
C GLN A 361 0.35 15.93 3.15
N VAL A 362 -0.69 15.12 3.31
CA VAL A 362 -0.67 13.67 3.15
C VAL A 362 -1.26 13.35 1.79
N ILE A 363 -0.40 13.07 0.83
CA ILE A 363 -0.78 12.84 -0.56
C ILE A 363 -0.93 11.33 -0.80
N TRP A 364 -2.09 10.94 -1.32
CA TRP A 364 -2.41 9.60 -1.79
C TRP A 364 -2.49 9.61 -3.32
N HIS A 365 -2.04 8.54 -3.96
CA HIS A 365 -2.11 8.36 -5.41
C HIS A 365 -3.05 7.21 -5.74
N THR A 366 -3.75 7.28 -6.87
CA THR A 366 -4.45 6.11 -7.41
C THR A 366 -3.43 5.12 -7.97
N THR A 367 -3.86 3.88 -8.24
CA THR A 367 -3.05 2.92 -9.01
C THR A 367 -3.59 2.79 -10.43
N PRO A 368 -2.77 2.33 -11.40
CA PRO A 368 -3.17 2.22 -12.81
C PRO A 368 -4.42 1.38 -13.06
N GLU A 369 -4.71 0.42 -12.17
CA GLU A 369 -5.82 -0.50 -12.30
C GLU A 369 -7.18 0.10 -11.90
N LEU A 370 -7.21 1.29 -11.28
CA LEU A 370 -8.44 1.93 -10.82
C LEU A 370 -9.39 2.20 -12.01
N PRO A 371 -10.61 1.63 -12.04
CA PRO A 371 -11.61 1.94 -13.05
C PRO A 371 -12.05 3.41 -13.01
N ALA A 372 -12.27 4.02 -14.17
CA ALA A 372 -12.63 5.42 -14.28
C ALA A 372 -13.94 5.76 -13.54
N HIS A 373 -14.94 4.87 -13.61
CA HIS A 373 -16.22 5.06 -12.90
C HIS A 373 -16.11 5.06 -11.37
N LEU A 374 -14.97 4.62 -10.80
CA LEU A 374 -14.71 4.64 -9.36
C LEU A 374 -13.89 5.85 -8.90
N VAL A 375 -13.36 6.67 -9.82
CA VAL A 375 -12.50 7.81 -9.47
C VAL A 375 -13.23 8.82 -8.59
N ARG A 376 -14.47 9.18 -8.93
CA ARG A 376 -15.34 10.05 -8.09
C ARG A 376 -15.51 9.50 -6.67
N SER A 377 -15.73 8.20 -6.54
CA SER A 377 -15.88 7.53 -5.24
C SER A 377 -14.57 7.53 -4.45
N SER A 378 -13.43 7.33 -5.12
CA SER A 378 -12.10 7.43 -4.50
C SER A 378 -11.85 8.83 -3.95
N PHE A 379 -12.20 9.87 -4.70
CA PHE A 379 -12.15 11.26 -4.23
C PHE A 379 -13.02 11.48 -2.98
N ARG A 380 -14.25 10.94 -2.96
CA ARG A 380 -15.13 11.00 -1.78
C ARG A 380 -14.51 10.31 -0.57
N VAL A 381 -13.93 9.12 -0.74
CA VAL A 381 -13.28 8.37 0.35
C VAL A 381 -12.16 9.19 0.98
N VAL A 382 -11.25 9.76 0.16
CA VAL A 382 -10.16 10.59 0.67
C VAL A 382 -10.68 11.88 1.30
N SER A 383 -11.71 12.49 0.71
CA SER A 383 -12.32 13.73 1.23
C SER A 383 -12.97 13.55 2.60
N ASN A 384 -13.62 12.42 2.86
CA ASN A 384 -14.21 12.12 4.16
C ASN A 384 -13.15 12.06 5.27
N TRP A 385 -11.95 11.54 4.96
CA TRP A 385 -10.83 11.63 5.89
C TRP A 385 -10.31 13.06 5.96
N ASN A 386 -10.11 13.73 4.83
CA ASN A 386 -9.61 15.10 4.77
C ASN A 386 -10.45 16.07 5.62
N GLU A 387 -11.78 15.94 5.65
CA GLU A 387 -12.65 16.73 6.53
C GLU A 387 -12.22 16.65 8.00
N VAL A 388 -11.92 15.43 8.49
CA VAL A 388 -11.44 15.21 9.86
C VAL A 388 -10.04 15.79 10.08
N PHE A 389 -9.16 15.71 9.08
CA PHE A 389 -7.82 16.29 9.14
C PHE A 389 -7.85 17.83 9.15
N MET A 390 -8.70 18.45 8.31
CA MET A 390 -8.91 19.89 8.26
C MET A 390 -9.51 20.40 9.58
N ASP A 391 -10.57 19.75 10.09
CA ASP A 391 -11.15 20.06 11.41
C ASP A 391 -10.10 19.95 12.53
N THR A 392 -9.25 18.91 12.49
CA THR A 392 -8.16 18.75 13.44
C THR A 392 -7.17 19.91 13.38
N VAL A 393 -6.75 20.33 12.18
CA VAL A 393 -5.83 21.46 11.97
C VAL A 393 -6.45 22.75 12.53
N ARG A 394 -7.69 23.08 12.18
CA ARG A 394 -8.38 24.27 12.73
C ARG A 394 -8.45 24.25 14.25
N ARG A 395 -8.88 23.13 14.84
CA ARG A 395 -9.02 22.99 16.30
C ARG A 395 -7.71 23.20 17.04
N VAL A 396 -6.59 22.63 16.55
CA VAL A 396 -5.30 22.81 17.23
C VAL A 396 -4.72 24.20 17.03
N ARG A 397 -5.10 24.89 15.95
CA ARG A 397 -4.81 26.31 15.71
C ARG A 397 -5.74 27.27 16.46
N LYS A 398 -6.81 26.75 17.07
CA LYS A 398 -7.89 27.53 17.72
C LYS A 398 -8.65 28.42 16.75
N GLU A 399 -8.79 27.94 15.52
CA GLU A 399 -9.66 28.52 14.49
C GLU A 399 -11.08 27.97 14.65
N ASP A 400 -12.07 28.69 14.12
CA ASP A 400 -13.47 28.27 14.18
C ASP A 400 -13.72 27.08 13.22
N PRO A 401 -14.46 26.04 13.65
CA PRO A 401 -14.77 24.92 12.77
C PRO A 401 -15.76 25.34 11.68
N ALA A 402 -15.71 24.68 10.52
CA ALA A 402 -16.69 24.87 9.47
C ALA A 402 -18.09 24.41 9.95
N GLU A 403 -19.12 25.22 9.70
CA GLU A 403 -20.51 24.87 9.99
C GLU A 403 -21.30 24.73 8.69
N TYR A 404 -21.77 23.52 8.38
CA TYR A 404 -22.62 23.27 7.23
C TYR A 404 -24.10 23.18 7.65
N PRO A 405 -25.03 23.83 6.93
CA PRO A 405 -26.45 23.77 7.25
C PRO A 405 -26.99 22.35 7.03
N ARG A 406 -27.96 21.97 7.87
CA ARG A 406 -28.70 20.71 7.69
C ARG A 406 -29.35 20.68 6.31
N VAL A 407 -29.35 19.50 5.71
CA VAL A 407 -29.96 19.26 4.40
C VAL A 407 -31.27 18.51 4.59
N ALA A 408 -32.32 18.96 3.91
CA ALA A 408 -33.58 18.23 3.89
C ALA A 408 -33.37 16.84 3.25
N CYS A 409 -34.11 15.84 3.70
CA CYS A 409 -34.05 14.55 3.02
C CYS A 409 -34.59 14.66 1.58
N GLN A 410 -34.09 13.80 0.70
CA GLN A 410 -34.51 13.69 -0.68
C GLN A 410 -34.87 12.24 -1.02
N ASP A 411 -35.76 12.04 -1.99
CA ASP A 411 -36.28 10.75 -2.45
C ASP A 411 -35.94 10.45 -3.91
N ARG A 412 -35.12 11.29 -4.55
CA ARG A 412 -34.79 11.21 -5.97
C ARG A 412 -33.63 10.27 -6.27
N ASP A 413 -32.62 10.26 -5.41
CA ASP A 413 -31.38 9.52 -5.63
C ASP A 413 -31.02 8.74 -4.36
N PRO A 414 -31.22 7.41 -4.32
CA PRO A 414 -30.91 6.59 -3.14
C PRO A 414 -29.42 6.58 -2.76
N ASP A 415 -28.53 6.96 -3.67
CA ASP A 415 -27.08 6.98 -3.44
C ASP A 415 -26.57 8.37 -3.04
N ALA A 416 -27.39 9.42 -3.22
CA ALA A 416 -27.07 10.76 -2.74
C ALA A 416 -27.23 10.87 -1.21
N TYR A 417 -26.47 11.79 -0.62
CA TYR A 417 -26.54 12.04 0.81
C TYR A 417 -27.95 12.49 1.22
N CYS A 418 -28.36 12.06 2.41
CA CYS A 418 -29.67 12.32 2.99
C CYS A 418 -30.87 11.76 2.22
N TYR A 419 -30.84 10.49 1.84
CA TYR A 419 -32.02 9.82 1.33
C TYR A 419 -33.12 9.68 2.41
N CYS A 420 -34.38 9.93 2.06
CA CYS A 420 -35.52 9.83 2.98
C CYS A 420 -35.77 8.36 3.39
N GLN A 421 -35.68 8.09 4.68
CA GLN A 421 -36.01 6.82 5.33
C GLN A 421 -37.43 6.91 5.88
N VAL A 422 -38.27 5.96 5.50
CA VAL A 422 -39.67 5.89 5.91
C VAL A 422 -39.91 4.59 6.66
N ASP A 423 -40.68 4.63 7.74
CA ASP A 423 -41.16 3.41 8.39
C ASP A 423 -42.12 2.68 7.43
N PRO A 424 -41.78 1.47 6.96
CA PRO A 424 -42.61 0.74 6.00
C PRO A 424 -43.99 0.32 6.57
N ALA A 425 -44.18 0.32 7.89
CA ALA A 425 -45.45 -0.03 8.52
C ALA A 425 -46.32 1.20 8.84
N ALA A 426 -45.70 2.34 9.17
CA ALA A 426 -46.40 3.56 9.59
C ALA A 426 -46.47 4.64 8.50
N GLU A 427 -45.74 4.48 7.39
CA GLU A 427 -45.55 5.50 6.35
C GLU A 427 -45.03 6.85 6.92
N GLU A 428 -44.35 6.79 8.07
CA GLU A 428 -43.82 7.97 8.76
C GLU A 428 -42.36 8.22 8.35
N LEU A 429 -42.03 9.49 8.06
CA LEU A 429 -40.67 9.90 7.74
C LEU A 429 -39.79 9.89 8.98
N LEU A 430 -38.75 9.04 8.98
CA LEU A 430 -37.85 8.83 10.11
C LEU A 430 -36.73 9.89 10.19
N ASN A 431 -36.33 10.46 9.06
CA ASN A 431 -35.31 11.50 8.96
C ASN A 431 -35.80 12.66 8.08
N ALA A 432 -36.43 13.67 8.68
CA ALA A 432 -36.84 14.86 7.95
C ALA A 432 -35.65 15.63 7.34
N ASP A 433 -34.48 15.57 8.00
CA ASP A 433 -33.25 16.21 7.57
C ASP A 433 -32.01 15.44 8.09
N CYS A 434 -30.85 15.74 7.52
CA CYS A 434 -29.56 15.17 7.92
C CYS A 434 -28.55 16.27 8.30
N PRO A 435 -27.51 15.93 9.09
CA PRO A 435 -26.41 16.85 9.36
C PRO A 435 -25.84 17.45 8.06
N GLY A 436 -25.47 18.72 8.08
CA GLY A 436 -24.68 19.28 6.99
C GLY A 436 -23.30 18.63 6.98
N ILE A 437 -22.81 18.29 5.78
CA ILE A 437 -21.48 17.73 5.57
C ILE A 437 -20.71 18.61 4.59
N TYR A 438 -19.38 18.55 4.67
CA TYR A 438 -18.51 19.04 3.62
C TYR A 438 -18.73 18.24 2.33
N ASP A 439 -19.08 18.93 1.24
CA ASP A 439 -19.09 18.34 -0.10
C ASP A 439 -17.81 18.76 -0.83
N PRO A 440 -16.89 17.83 -1.12
CA PRO A 440 -15.63 18.18 -1.78
C PRO A 440 -15.82 18.65 -3.22
N PHE A 441 -16.99 18.45 -3.85
CA PHE A 441 -17.26 18.89 -5.22
C PHE A 441 -17.96 20.26 -5.31
N GLU A 442 -18.29 20.88 -4.17
CA GLU A 442 -18.69 22.29 -4.10
C GLU A 442 -17.47 23.16 -3.82
N THR A 443 -17.39 24.33 -4.46
CA THR A 443 -16.41 25.36 -4.07
C THR A 443 -16.81 26.01 -2.74
N PRO A 444 -15.87 26.64 -2.00
CA PRO A 444 -16.20 27.35 -0.77
C PRO A 444 -17.30 28.41 -0.96
N GLU A 445 -17.28 29.14 -2.09
CA GLU A 445 -18.28 30.16 -2.42
C GLU A 445 -19.67 29.56 -2.65
N GLN A 446 -19.74 28.36 -3.24
CA GLN A 446 -21.00 27.64 -3.42
C GLN A 446 -21.55 27.17 -2.07
N ALA A 447 -20.69 26.65 -1.20
CA ALA A 447 -21.06 26.24 0.15
C ALA A 447 -21.57 27.44 0.98
N GLU A 448 -20.91 28.61 0.91
CA GLU A 448 -21.37 29.85 1.55
C GLU A 448 -22.73 30.30 1.01
N ALA A 449 -22.94 30.24 -0.31
CA ALA A 449 -24.22 30.57 -0.93
C ALA A 449 -25.36 29.66 -0.46
N ARG A 450 -25.05 28.40 -0.09
CA ARG A 450 -25.98 27.45 0.54
C ARG A 450 -26.18 27.69 2.04
N GLY A 451 -25.41 28.60 2.64
CA GLY A 451 -25.52 28.98 4.06
C GLY A 451 -24.51 28.31 4.98
N ALA A 452 -23.44 27.70 4.43
CA ALA A 452 -22.30 27.30 5.24
C ALA A 452 -21.61 28.53 5.85
N LYS A 453 -21.06 28.37 7.06
CA LYS A 453 -20.22 29.39 7.69
C LYS A 453 -18.79 28.89 7.74
N ASP A 454 -17.89 29.74 7.25
CA ASP A 454 -16.46 29.45 7.21
C ASP A 454 -16.14 28.07 6.60
N PRO A 455 -16.67 27.74 5.38
CA PRO A 455 -16.42 26.45 4.78
C PRO A 455 -14.93 26.21 4.55
N TYR A 456 -14.54 24.94 4.43
CA TYR A 456 -13.14 24.59 4.18
C TYR A 456 -12.70 25.13 2.83
N ARG A 457 -11.53 25.77 2.77
CA ARG A 457 -10.89 26.24 1.52
C ARG A 457 -10.14 25.09 0.85
N CYS A 458 -10.87 24.02 0.59
CA CYS A 458 -10.45 22.82 -0.11
C CYS A 458 -11.64 22.33 -0.92
N SER A 459 -11.44 22.06 -2.21
CA SER A 459 -12.47 21.51 -3.09
C SER A 459 -11.79 20.72 -4.22
N ILE A 460 -12.57 19.98 -4.98
CA ILE A 460 -12.13 19.21 -6.14
C ILE A 460 -12.64 19.92 -7.38
N VAL A 461 -11.72 20.30 -8.26
CA VAL A 461 -12.07 20.79 -9.59
C VAL A 461 -12.29 19.58 -10.47
N VAL A 462 -13.51 19.45 -10.97
CA VAL A 462 -13.91 18.41 -11.91
C VAL A 462 -14.00 19.02 -13.30
N PRO A 463 -13.31 18.46 -14.32
CA PRO A 463 -13.40 18.94 -15.70
C PRO A 463 -14.83 18.92 -16.23
N GLU A 464 -15.15 19.87 -17.12
CA GLU A 464 -16.44 19.89 -17.81
C GLU A 464 -16.61 18.61 -18.65
N GLY A 465 -17.74 17.92 -18.48
CA GLY A 465 -18.02 16.66 -19.19
C GLY A 465 -17.38 15.40 -18.59
N ALA A 466 -16.74 15.48 -17.41
CA ALA A 466 -16.21 14.30 -16.73
C ALA A 466 -17.29 13.31 -16.29
N GLU A 467 -18.44 13.82 -15.81
CA GLU A 467 -19.60 13.00 -15.48
C GLU A 467 -20.48 12.85 -16.75
N PRO A 468 -20.81 11.61 -17.17
CA PRO A 468 -21.76 11.39 -18.25
C PRO A 468 -23.13 12.00 -17.96
N ASP A 469 -23.79 12.56 -18.97
CA ASP A 469 -25.16 13.06 -18.84
C ASP A 469 -26.14 11.88 -18.78
N MET A 470 -26.48 11.48 -17.56
CA MET A 470 -27.42 10.39 -17.30
C MET A 470 -28.87 10.72 -17.70
N ALA A 471 -29.19 11.96 -18.06
CA ALA A 471 -30.52 12.33 -18.55
C ALA A 471 -30.69 12.08 -20.07
N ASP A 472 -29.59 11.83 -20.79
CA ASP A 472 -29.62 11.42 -22.19
C ASP A 472 -29.72 9.89 -22.28
N ASP A 473 -30.85 9.38 -22.79
CA ASP A 473 -31.12 7.94 -22.91
C ASP A 473 -30.07 7.23 -23.80
N ASP A 474 -29.52 7.90 -24.82
CA ASP A 474 -28.50 7.33 -25.71
C ASP A 474 -27.16 7.19 -24.97
N VAL A 475 -26.83 8.14 -24.09
CA VAL A 475 -25.63 8.08 -23.22
C VAL A 475 -25.82 7.01 -22.15
N ALA A 476 -26.95 7.04 -21.43
CA ALA A 476 -27.24 6.12 -20.33
C ALA A 476 -27.26 4.65 -20.78
N SER A 477 -27.75 4.37 -22.00
CA SER A 477 -27.81 3.01 -22.55
C SER A 477 -26.49 2.46 -23.08
N ASN A 478 -25.47 3.30 -23.28
CA ASN A 478 -24.18 2.93 -23.88
C ASN A 478 -22.97 3.24 -22.97
N LEU A 479 -23.19 3.32 -21.65
CA LEU A 479 -22.11 3.59 -20.70
C LEU A 479 -21.05 2.49 -20.73
N THR A 480 -19.80 2.93 -20.76
CA THR A 480 -18.63 2.09 -20.57
C THR A 480 -17.74 2.75 -19.52
N ASP A 481 -16.72 2.04 -19.02
CA ASP A 481 -15.75 2.67 -18.11
C ASP A 481 -15.10 3.91 -18.76
N ALA A 482 -14.80 3.85 -20.06
CA ALA A 482 -14.20 4.96 -20.80
C ALA A 482 -15.09 6.21 -20.85
N SER A 483 -16.41 6.07 -20.67
CA SER A 483 -17.34 7.20 -20.55
C SER A 483 -17.01 8.09 -19.35
N PHE A 484 -16.30 7.57 -18.34
CA PHE A 484 -15.91 8.29 -17.13
C PHE A 484 -14.45 8.76 -17.14
N ASN A 485 -13.70 8.60 -18.25
CA ASN A 485 -12.27 8.94 -18.31
C ASN A 485 -11.97 10.39 -17.95
N GLY A 486 -12.90 11.33 -18.17
CA GLY A 486 -12.72 12.73 -17.78
C GLY A 486 -12.52 12.94 -16.27
N TRP A 487 -12.88 11.97 -15.43
CA TRP A 487 -12.59 12.02 -14.00
C TRP A 487 -11.09 11.91 -13.66
N PHE A 488 -10.25 11.38 -14.56
CA PHE A 488 -8.81 11.28 -14.32
C PHE A 488 -8.11 12.64 -14.29
N ASP A 489 -8.72 13.69 -14.85
CA ASP A 489 -8.17 15.05 -14.81
C ASP A 489 -8.69 15.88 -13.61
N ALA A 490 -9.47 15.27 -12.71
CA ALA A 490 -9.94 15.94 -11.50
C ALA A 490 -8.82 16.15 -10.48
N VAL A 491 -8.83 17.30 -9.81
CA VAL A 491 -7.73 17.70 -8.90
C VAL A 491 -8.25 18.38 -7.63
N PHE A 492 -7.61 18.10 -6.49
CA PHE A 492 -7.80 18.90 -5.29
C PHE A 492 -7.18 20.29 -5.47
N VAL A 493 -7.92 21.33 -5.07
CA VAL A 493 -7.46 22.71 -5.02
C VAL A 493 -7.79 23.33 -3.67
N GLY A 494 -6.93 24.23 -3.22
CA GLY A 494 -7.11 24.96 -1.96
C GLY A 494 -5.95 24.77 -0.99
N ASP A 495 -5.67 25.80 -0.22
CA ASP A 495 -4.56 25.85 0.74
C ASP A 495 -4.91 25.22 2.09
N GLU A 496 -6.18 24.88 2.30
CA GLU A 496 -6.62 24.18 3.51
C GLU A 496 -6.64 22.64 3.34
N CYS A 497 -6.46 22.13 2.12
CA CYS A 497 -6.38 20.68 1.90
C CYS A 497 -5.22 20.06 2.70
N VAL A 498 -5.51 19.11 3.59
CA VAL A 498 -4.50 18.43 4.41
C VAL A 498 -4.18 17.04 3.85
N GLN A 499 -5.21 16.28 3.50
CA GLN A 499 -5.10 14.97 2.87
C GLN A 499 -5.73 15.02 1.48
N THR A 500 -4.95 14.66 0.46
CA THR A 500 -5.36 14.80 -0.94
C THR A 500 -5.21 13.49 -1.69
N LEU A 501 -6.01 13.33 -2.75
CA LEU A 501 -5.86 12.29 -3.76
C LEU A 501 -5.32 12.94 -5.04
N GLN A 502 -4.21 12.43 -5.54
CA GLN A 502 -3.69 12.75 -6.86
C GLN A 502 -3.93 11.55 -7.77
N ILE A 503 -4.41 11.83 -8.98
CA ILE A 503 -4.56 10.79 -9.99
C ILE A 503 -3.16 10.44 -10.48
N ASN A 504 -2.88 9.14 -10.54
CA ASN A 504 -1.64 8.63 -11.10
C ASN A 504 -1.49 9.09 -12.54
N THR A 505 -0.30 9.54 -12.90
CA THR A 505 0.05 9.89 -14.29
C THR A 505 -0.23 8.71 -15.21
N CYS A 506 0.00 7.50 -14.71
CA CYS A 506 -0.37 6.24 -15.35
C CYS A 506 -1.72 5.77 -14.83
N ASN A 507 -2.77 6.10 -15.59
CA ASN A 507 -4.14 5.67 -15.37
C ASN A 507 -4.64 4.95 -16.63
N ARG A 508 -5.85 4.37 -16.56
CA ARG A 508 -6.39 3.57 -17.67
C ARG A 508 -6.50 4.36 -18.98
N ALA A 509 -6.78 5.67 -18.91
CA ALA A 509 -6.87 6.52 -20.10
C ALA A 509 -5.49 6.78 -20.71
N SER A 510 -4.52 7.25 -19.90
CA SER A 510 -3.17 7.54 -20.39
C SER A 510 -2.44 6.28 -20.90
N ILE A 511 -2.66 5.13 -20.26
CA ILE A 511 -2.11 3.85 -20.71
C ILE A 511 -2.75 3.42 -22.03
N ALA A 512 -4.07 3.57 -22.18
CA ALA A 512 -4.75 3.24 -23.44
C ALA A 512 -4.27 4.14 -24.59
N GLU A 513 -4.08 5.44 -24.34
CA GLU A 513 -3.50 6.39 -25.29
C GLU A 513 -2.06 6.05 -25.66
N ASN A 514 -1.28 5.53 -24.71
CA ASN A 514 0.08 5.04 -24.92
C ASN A 514 0.16 3.60 -25.47
N GLY A 515 -0.88 3.15 -26.18
CA GLY A 515 -0.91 1.84 -26.84
C GLY A 515 -0.97 0.64 -25.89
N GLY A 516 -1.41 0.84 -24.65
CA GLY A 516 -1.52 -0.19 -23.63
C GLY A 516 -0.23 -0.44 -22.83
N SER A 517 0.76 0.44 -22.93
CA SER A 517 2.03 0.34 -22.17
C SER A 517 2.21 1.52 -21.23
N THR A 518 2.94 1.31 -20.13
CA THR A 518 3.45 2.37 -19.26
C THR A 518 4.84 2.85 -19.69
N ASP A 519 5.45 2.24 -20.71
CA ASP A 519 6.78 2.63 -21.18
C ASP A 519 6.79 4.09 -21.67
N GLY A 520 7.70 4.89 -21.11
CA GLY A 520 7.84 6.30 -21.44
C GLY A 520 6.87 7.23 -20.70
N LEU A 521 6.06 6.70 -19.79
CA LEU A 521 5.25 7.49 -18.86
C LEU A 521 5.96 7.60 -17.49
N GLU A 522 5.83 8.76 -16.85
CA GLU A 522 6.36 9.02 -15.51
C GLU A 522 5.36 8.54 -14.45
N CYS A 523 5.25 7.23 -14.26
CA CYS A 523 4.26 6.64 -13.35
C CYS A 523 4.68 6.77 -11.87
N GLU A 524 3.74 7.12 -11.00
CA GLU A 524 3.88 6.88 -9.56
C GLU A 524 3.65 5.40 -9.29
N GLU A 525 4.72 4.67 -9.02
CA GLU A 525 4.65 3.21 -9.07
C GLU A 525 4.49 2.53 -7.69
N ARG A 526 3.67 1.48 -7.65
CA ARG A 526 3.36 0.72 -6.44
C ARG A 526 4.63 0.24 -5.73
N GLY A 527 4.71 0.47 -4.43
CA GLY A 527 5.85 0.10 -3.61
C GLY A 527 7.03 1.08 -3.63
N ASP A 528 7.02 2.12 -4.48
CA ASP A 528 7.92 3.27 -4.32
C ASP A 528 7.56 4.00 -3.02
N MET A 529 8.54 4.17 -2.14
CA MET A 529 8.31 4.72 -0.80
C MET A 529 8.08 6.22 -0.77
N ARG A 530 8.29 6.92 -1.88
CA ARG A 530 7.95 8.33 -2.03
C ARG A 530 6.44 8.56 -2.10
N PHE A 531 5.67 7.53 -2.47
CA PHE A 531 4.23 7.61 -2.69
C PHE A 531 3.43 6.75 -1.72
N LYS A 532 2.21 7.19 -1.40
CA LYS A 532 1.18 6.40 -0.72
C LYS A 532 0.05 6.13 -1.71
N PHE A 533 -0.57 4.95 -1.67
CA PHE A 533 -1.57 4.58 -2.67
C PHE A 533 -2.95 4.30 -2.09
N LEU A 534 -3.99 4.90 -2.68
CA LEU A 534 -5.34 4.35 -2.66
C LEU A 534 -5.44 3.39 -3.85
N SER A 535 -5.07 2.14 -3.59
CA SER A 535 -4.81 1.12 -4.60
C SER A 535 -6.09 0.37 -4.95
N TYR A 536 -6.27 0.08 -6.23
CA TYR A 536 -7.27 -0.88 -6.71
C TYR A 536 -6.57 -2.19 -7.04
N VAL A 537 -7.00 -3.27 -6.39
CA VAL A 537 -6.44 -4.62 -6.57
C VAL A 537 -7.36 -5.39 -7.51
N ASP A 538 -6.95 -5.50 -8.77
CA ASP A 538 -7.69 -6.23 -9.81
C ASP A 538 -7.37 -7.74 -9.85
N GLN A 539 -6.47 -8.21 -8.96
CA GLN A 539 -6.05 -9.60 -8.91
C GLN A 539 -7.25 -10.54 -8.66
N PRO A 540 -7.61 -11.43 -9.60
CA PRO A 540 -8.69 -12.38 -9.39
C PRO A 540 -8.46 -13.27 -8.16
N GLY A 541 -9.52 -13.60 -7.43
CA GLY A 541 -9.43 -14.35 -6.18
C GLY A 541 -9.20 -13.48 -4.94
N THR A 542 -8.97 -12.17 -5.10
CA THR A 542 -8.98 -11.21 -3.99
C THR A 542 -10.35 -11.22 -3.31
N SER A 543 -10.38 -11.60 -2.04
CA SER A 543 -11.62 -11.85 -1.29
C SER A 543 -12.00 -10.76 -0.27
N PHE A 544 -11.12 -9.79 -0.04
CA PHE A 544 -11.39 -8.66 0.86
C PHE A 544 -12.01 -7.47 0.11
N LEU A 545 -12.83 -6.67 0.79
CA LEU A 545 -13.34 -5.40 0.23
C LEU A 545 -12.30 -4.28 0.34
N GLY A 546 -11.57 -4.23 1.46
CA GLY A 546 -10.43 -3.33 1.58
C GLY A 546 -9.48 -3.70 2.72
N VAL A 547 -8.19 -3.44 2.51
CA VAL A 547 -7.12 -3.64 3.50
C VAL A 547 -6.17 -2.45 3.44
N ALA A 548 -5.96 -1.78 4.57
CA ALA A 548 -4.99 -0.69 4.69
C ALA A 548 -3.74 -1.14 5.44
N THR A 549 -2.56 -0.92 4.84
CA THR A 549 -1.25 -1.24 5.38
C THR A 549 -0.40 0.01 5.57
N LEU A 550 -0.72 0.80 6.60
CA LEU A 550 0.11 1.92 7.03
C LEU A 550 1.37 1.37 7.72
N ARG A 551 2.54 1.97 7.44
CA ARG A 551 3.81 1.59 8.09
C ARG A 551 4.47 2.83 8.68
N GLY A 552 4.75 2.75 9.97
CA GLY A 552 5.40 3.80 10.74
C GLY A 552 6.83 3.46 11.10
N ASP A 553 7.61 4.50 11.39
CA ASP A 553 8.95 4.39 11.97
C ASP A 553 8.86 3.63 13.32
N PRO A 554 9.68 2.57 13.52
CA PRO A 554 9.63 1.73 14.71
C PRO A 554 10.08 2.46 15.99
N VAL A 555 10.82 3.56 15.87
CA VAL A 555 11.31 4.38 16.99
C VAL A 555 10.34 5.50 17.31
N THR A 556 9.80 6.18 16.29
CA THR A 556 9.03 7.43 16.50
C THR A 556 7.51 7.23 16.38
N GLY A 557 7.06 6.23 15.64
CA GLY A 557 5.66 6.03 15.29
C GLY A 557 5.15 6.94 14.16
N GLU A 558 6.03 7.64 13.44
CA GLU A 558 5.63 8.43 12.27
C GLU A 558 5.23 7.55 11.09
N ILE A 559 4.03 7.72 10.53
CA ILE A 559 3.58 7.03 9.31
C ILE A 559 4.28 7.61 8.08
N LEU A 560 5.16 6.82 7.47
CA LEU A 560 5.94 7.23 6.30
C LEU A 560 5.36 6.69 5.00
N ILE A 561 4.99 5.42 4.96
CA ILE A 561 4.40 4.78 3.79
C ILE A 561 3.04 4.16 4.13
N GLY A 562 2.19 3.97 3.12
CA GLY A 562 0.90 3.33 3.34
C GLY A 562 0.18 3.05 2.03
N ASP A 563 -0.41 1.85 1.95
CA ASP A 563 -1.32 1.50 0.86
C ASP A 563 -2.69 1.18 1.46
N ALA A 564 -3.74 1.80 0.92
CA ALA A 564 -5.13 1.50 1.18
C ALA A 564 -5.65 0.74 -0.04
N ASN A 565 -5.71 -0.59 0.06
CA ASN A 565 -6.07 -1.47 -1.04
C ASN A 565 -7.57 -1.71 -1.06
N ILE A 566 -8.21 -1.51 -2.22
CA ILE A 566 -9.60 -1.82 -2.53
C ILE A 566 -9.59 -3.14 -3.31
N GLY A 567 -10.30 -4.16 -2.82
CA GLY A 567 -10.37 -5.45 -3.53
C GLY A 567 -11.41 -5.41 -4.63
N GLY A 568 -10.96 -5.25 -5.88
CA GLY A 568 -11.81 -5.10 -7.07
C GLY A 568 -12.77 -6.27 -7.26
N PRO A 569 -12.29 -7.53 -7.37
CA PRO A 569 -13.16 -8.69 -7.56
C PRO A 569 -14.18 -8.90 -6.43
N ALA A 570 -13.82 -8.55 -5.20
CA ALA A 570 -14.76 -8.59 -4.08
C ALA A 570 -15.84 -7.51 -4.26
N LEU A 571 -15.46 -6.28 -4.58
CA LEU A 571 -16.39 -5.18 -4.85
C LEU A 571 -17.35 -5.52 -6.00
N ASP A 572 -16.82 -6.07 -7.10
CA ASP A 572 -17.62 -6.53 -8.23
C ASP A 572 -18.60 -7.63 -7.86
N SER A 573 -18.19 -8.57 -6.99
CA SER A 573 -19.07 -9.62 -6.51
C SER A 573 -20.25 -9.06 -5.71
N TYR A 574 -20.01 -8.02 -4.90
CA TYR A 574 -21.08 -7.31 -4.18
C TYR A 574 -21.99 -6.56 -5.15
N ARG A 575 -21.42 -5.81 -6.11
CA ARG A 575 -22.18 -5.10 -7.15
C ARG A 575 -23.08 -6.05 -7.92
N ARG A 576 -22.52 -7.15 -8.44
CA ARG A 576 -23.26 -8.15 -9.21
C ARG A 576 -24.42 -8.72 -8.40
N ARG A 577 -24.18 -9.12 -7.15
CA ARG A 577 -25.22 -9.68 -6.29
C ARG A 577 -26.36 -8.69 -6.02
N SER A 578 -26.04 -7.40 -5.86
CA SER A 578 -27.05 -6.35 -5.69
C SER A 578 -27.89 -6.18 -6.97
N LEU A 579 -27.28 -6.19 -8.15
CA LEU A 579 -27.98 -6.10 -9.43
C LEU A 579 -28.86 -7.33 -9.69
N GLU A 580 -28.35 -8.54 -9.44
CA GLU A 580 -29.14 -9.78 -9.52
C GLU A 580 -30.36 -9.73 -8.58
N THR A 581 -30.18 -9.20 -7.36
CA THR A 581 -31.30 -9.03 -6.41
C THR A 581 -32.33 -8.03 -6.94
N TYR A 582 -31.89 -6.91 -7.51
CA TYR A 582 -32.76 -5.92 -8.13
C TYR A 582 -33.55 -6.51 -9.30
N ASP A 583 -32.89 -7.29 -10.16
CA ASP A 583 -33.53 -7.93 -11.30
C ASP A 583 -34.58 -8.95 -10.88
N ILE A 584 -34.36 -9.69 -9.79
CA ILE A 584 -35.37 -10.60 -9.21
C ILE A 584 -36.57 -9.81 -8.67
N LEU A 585 -36.30 -8.75 -7.91
CA LEU A 585 -37.37 -7.95 -7.29
C LEU A 585 -38.26 -7.27 -8.34
N ASN A 586 -37.71 -6.87 -9.48
CA ASN A 586 -38.45 -6.28 -10.59
C ASN A 586 -39.00 -7.32 -11.59
N GLY A 587 -38.66 -8.59 -11.44
CA GLY A 587 -39.10 -9.67 -12.33
C GLY A 587 -38.40 -9.67 -13.68
N ASN A 588 -37.23 -9.04 -13.81
CA ASN A 588 -36.36 -9.12 -14.99
C ASN A 588 -35.76 -10.53 -15.14
N ILE A 589 -35.49 -11.20 -14.02
CA ILE A 589 -35.10 -12.62 -13.94
C ILE A 589 -35.97 -13.33 -12.91
N THR A 590 -36.27 -14.60 -13.15
CA THR A 590 -37.00 -15.45 -12.19
C THR A 590 -36.04 -16.12 -11.20
N GLU A 591 -36.55 -16.49 -10.02
CA GLU A 591 -35.76 -17.29 -9.05
C GLU A 591 -35.25 -18.60 -9.68
N GLU A 592 -36.06 -19.24 -10.55
CA GLU A 592 -35.68 -20.47 -11.24
C GLU A 592 -34.52 -20.24 -12.23
N GLU A 593 -34.53 -19.14 -12.99
CA GLU A 593 -33.42 -18.77 -13.89
C GLU A 593 -32.13 -18.51 -13.13
N LEU A 594 -32.18 -17.81 -11.99
CA LEU A 594 -31.01 -17.61 -11.13
C LEU A 594 -30.50 -18.95 -10.56
N TYR A 595 -31.38 -19.80 -10.02
CA TYR A 595 -30.98 -21.07 -9.42
C TYR A 595 -30.41 -22.07 -10.44
N THR A 596 -30.90 -22.02 -11.68
CA THR A 596 -30.42 -22.88 -12.77
C THR A 596 -29.18 -22.30 -13.49
N GLY A 597 -28.82 -21.06 -13.20
CA GLY A 597 -27.70 -20.33 -13.82
C GLY A 597 -27.94 -20.03 -15.30
N GLU A 598 -29.21 -19.91 -15.72
CA GLU A 598 -29.58 -19.66 -17.11
C GLU A 598 -29.20 -18.23 -17.53
N ASP A 599 -29.24 -17.28 -16.59
CA ASP A 599 -28.75 -15.90 -16.73
C ASP A 599 -27.25 -15.87 -17.08
N VAL A 600 -26.43 -16.61 -16.34
CA VAL A 600 -24.99 -16.73 -16.59
C VAL A 600 -24.72 -17.42 -17.92
N ARG A 601 -25.50 -18.47 -18.24
CA ARG A 601 -25.40 -19.19 -19.51
C ARG A 601 -25.74 -18.28 -20.71
N ALA A 602 -26.81 -17.50 -20.60
CA ALA A 602 -27.22 -16.54 -21.61
C ALA A 602 -26.15 -15.46 -21.81
N TYR A 603 -25.59 -14.93 -20.72
CA TYR A 603 -24.49 -13.96 -20.77
C TYR A 603 -23.25 -14.50 -21.49
N LEU A 604 -22.76 -15.68 -21.11
CA LEU A 604 -21.61 -16.32 -21.77
C LEU A 604 -21.89 -16.66 -23.24
N SER A 605 -23.12 -17.04 -23.56
CA SER A 605 -23.57 -17.26 -24.93
C SER A 605 -23.54 -15.97 -25.76
N ASN A 606 -23.94 -14.84 -25.18
CA ASN A 606 -23.91 -13.54 -25.86
C ASN A 606 -22.49 -13.03 -26.10
N LEU A 607 -21.55 -13.36 -25.23
CA LEU A 607 -20.11 -13.08 -25.42
C LEU A 607 -19.42 -14.02 -26.41
N ASN A 608 -20.17 -14.94 -27.04
CA ASN A 608 -19.63 -15.98 -27.92
C ASN A 608 -18.59 -16.88 -27.22
N ASN A 609 -18.55 -16.87 -25.88
CA ASN A 609 -17.68 -17.66 -25.02
C ASN A 609 -18.38 -18.96 -24.59
N VAL A 610 -18.94 -19.66 -25.57
CA VAL A 610 -19.60 -20.95 -25.34
C VAL A 610 -18.53 -22.04 -25.37
N GLN A 611 -17.88 -22.28 -24.22
CA GLN A 611 -17.28 -23.59 -24.01
C GLN A 611 -18.42 -24.55 -23.67
N LEU A 612 -18.72 -25.46 -24.60
CA LEU A 612 -19.54 -26.62 -24.25
C LEU A 612 -18.82 -27.31 -23.09
N PRO A 613 -19.50 -27.56 -21.95
CA PRO A 613 -18.88 -28.25 -20.84
C PRO A 613 -18.27 -29.54 -21.38
N ALA A 614 -17.06 -29.88 -20.91
CA ALA A 614 -16.47 -31.17 -21.23
C ALA A 614 -17.56 -32.22 -20.97
N PRO A 615 -17.89 -33.09 -21.96
CA PRO A 615 -18.92 -34.09 -21.75
C PRO A 615 -18.53 -34.81 -20.47
N PRO A 616 -19.39 -34.76 -19.44
CA PRO A 616 -19.02 -35.21 -18.13
C PRO A 616 -18.57 -36.67 -18.28
N ARG A 617 -17.40 -37.01 -17.72
CA ARG A 617 -16.83 -38.37 -17.88
C ARG A 617 -17.83 -39.45 -17.45
N THR A 618 -18.79 -39.07 -16.60
CA THR A 618 -20.06 -39.73 -16.38
C THR A 618 -21.19 -38.91 -16.98
N ASN A 619 -21.89 -39.48 -17.96
CA ASN A 619 -23.09 -38.90 -18.55
C ASN A 619 -24.13 -38.56 -17.45
N PHE A 620 -24.40 -37.28 -17.18
CA PHE A 620 -25.42 -36.89 -16.18
C PHE A 620 -26.85 -37.27 -16.60
N SER A 621 -27.07 -37.72 -17.85
CA SER A 621 -28.35 -38.33 -18.24
C SER A 621 -28.59 -39.72 -17.62
N VAL A 622 -27.63 -40.29 -16.88
CA VAL A 622 -27.85 -41.47 -16.02
C VAL A 622 -28.49 -41.09 -14.66
N GLY A 623 -28.70 -39.80 -14.39
CA GLY A 623 -29.40 -39.30 -13.20
C GLY A 623 -30.90 -39.67 -13.12
N LEU A 624 -31.46 -40.34 -14.13
CA LEU A 624 -32.84 -40.85 -14.11
C LEU A 624 -32.94 -42.38 -14.22
N GLU A 625 -31.83 -43.13 -14.32
CA GLU A 625 -31.89 -44.59 -14.51
C GLU A 625 -31.28 -45.46 -13.41
N HIS A 626 -30.88 -44.91 -12.25
CA HIS A 626 -30.48 -45.75 -11.13
C HIS A 626 -31.48 -45.68 -9.97
N GLY A 627 -32.29 -46.74 -9.89
CA GLY A 627 -32.61 -47.51 -8.68
C GLY A 627 -33.13 -46.72 -7.49
N LYS A 628 -34.29 -47.15 -6.96
CA LYS A 628 -34.86 -46.68 -5.68
C LYS A 628 -33.74 -46.36 -4.70
N ALA A 629 -33.60 -45.09 -4.32
CA ALA A 629 -32.55 -44.63 -3.43
C ALA A 629 -32.53 -45.53 -2.18
N ASP A 630 -31.33 -45.86 -1.66
CA ASP A 630 -31.17 -46.76 -0.54
C ASP A 630 -32.12 -46.33 0.60
N PRO A 631 -33.10 -47.17 0.99
CA PRO A 631 -34.08 -46.83 2.02
C PRO A 631 -33.43 -46.42 3.34
N THR A 632 -32.20 -46.86 3.58
CA THR A 632 -31.39 -46.52 4.75
C THR A 632 -30.92 -45.07 4.69
N ILE A 633 -30.40 -44.63 3.54
CA ILE A 633 -29.95 -43.25 3.32
C ILE A 633 -31.16 -42.30 3.30
N LEU A 634 -32.25 -42.68 2.64
CA LEU A 634 -33.49 -41.89 2.67
C LEU A 634 -33.99 -41.71 4.10
N ARG A 635 -34.00 -42.78 4.89
CA ARG A 635 -34.40 -42.71 6.30
C ARG A 635 -33.45 -41.86 7.13
N GLU A 636 -32.15 -41.87 6.83
CA GLU A 636 -31.18 -41.02 7.53
C GLU A 636 -31.37 -39.54 7.20
N ILE A 637 -31.62 -39.21 5.91
CA ILE A 637 -31.97 -37.86 5.47
C ILE A 637 -33.28 -37.42 6.12
N GLN A 638 -34.31 -38.27 6.13
CA GLN A 638 -35.60 -37.97 6.76
C GLN A 638 -35.45 -37.74 8.26
N ASN A 639 -34.69 -38.58 8.96
CA ASN A 639 -34.41 -38.39 10.38
C ASN A 639 -33.67 -37.07 10.66
N ARG A 640 -32.73 -36.67 9.79
CA ARG A 640 -32.04 -35.38 9.91
C ARG A 640 -32.96 -34.20 9.64
N MET A 641 -33.82 -34.31 8.61
CA MET A 641 -34.81 -33.29 8.29
C MET A 641 -35.87 -33.15 9.40
N ASP A 642 -36.37 -34.27 9.93
CA ASP A 642 -37.32 -34.28 11.04
C ASP A 642 -36.70 -33.72 12.32
N SER A 643 -35.42 -34.01 12.59
CA SER A 643 -34.69 -33.41 13.72
C SER A 643 -34.49 -31.91 13.55
N ALA A 644 -34.21 -31.45 12.33
CA ALA A 644 -34.09 -30.03 12.00
C ALA A 644 -35.45 -29.32 12.12
N LEU A 645 -36.54 -29.95 11.64
CA LEU A 645 -37.91 -29.47 11.78
C LEU A 645 -38.34 -29.39 13.25
N GLN A 646 -38.06 -30.40 14.07
CA GLN A 646 -38.32 -30.35 15.52
C GLN A 646 -37.53 -29.25 16.22
N LYS A 647 -36.29 -28.97 15.79
CA LYS A 647 -35.51 -27.83 16.31
C LYS A 647 -36.13 -26.50 15.88
N ALA A 648 -36.57 -26.38 14.63
CA ALA A 648 -37.25 -25.20 14.12
C ALA A 648 -38.60 -24.96 14.81
N GLU A 649 -39.36 -26.02 15.12
CA GLU A 649 -40.61 -25.91 15.87
C GLU A 649 -40.38 -25.47 17.32
N LYS A 650 -39.29 -25.92 17.97
CA LYS A 650 -38.91 -25.45 19.31
C LYS A 650 -38.49 -23.98 19.35
N LEU A 651 -38.17 -23.39 18.20
CA LEU A 651 -37.86 -21.97 18.05
C LEU A 651 -39.09 -21.12 17.71
N LYS A 652 -40.26 -21.73 17.48
CA LYS A 652 -41.50 -20.99 17.22
C LYS A 652 -42.13 -20.47 18.51
N GLY A 653 -42.47 -19.18 18.50
CA GLY A 653 -43.19 -18.50 19.57
C GLY A 653 -42.26 -17.94 20.67
N PRO A 654 -42.84 -17.21 21.64
CA PRO A 654 -42.09 -16.35 22.56
C PRO A 654 -41.07 -17.11 23.44
N GLY A 655 -41.36 -18.37 23.78
CA GLY A 655 -40.45 -19.22 24.57
C GLY A 655 -39.26 -19.78 23.76
N GLY A 656 -39.39 -19.91 22.44
CA GLY A 656 -38.33 -20.32 21.53
C GLY A 656 -37.41 -19.16 21.14
N GLU A 657 -37.99 -17.97 20.95
CA GLU A 657 -37.25 -16.72 20.74
C GLU A 657 -36.31 -16.41 21.91
N ALA A 658 -36.77 -16.58 23.16
CA ALA A 658 -35.95 -16.43 24.37
C ALA A 658 -34.76 -17.42 24.47
N GLN A 659 -34.76 -18.50 23.68
CA GLN A 659 -33.64 -19.44 23.59
C GLN A 659 -32.66 -19.09 22.47
N THR A 660 -32.94 -18.09 21.63
CA THR A 660 -31.97 -17.63 20.62
C THR A 660 -30.84 -16.85 21.28
N PHE A 661 -29.64 -16.92 20.70
CA PHE A 661 -28.47 -16.23 21.23
C PHE A 661 -28.66 -14.71 21.22
N SER A 662 -29.27 -14.15 20.17
CA SER A 662 -29.56 -12.72 20.07
C SER A 662 -30.50 -12.25 21.17
N HIS A 663 -31.61 -12.96 21.43
CA HIS A 663 -32.59 -12.55 22.43
C HIS A 663 -32.08 -12.72 23.88
N ARG A 664 -31.14 -13.66 24.12
CA ARG A 664 -30.44 -13.77 25.41
C ARG A 664 -29.44 -12.62 25.62
N LEU A 665 -28.85 -12.12 24.54
CA LEU A 665 -27.93 -10.97 24.57
C LEU A 665 -28.69 -9.67 24.86
N SER A 666 -29.91 -9.51 24.34
CA SER A 666 -30.77 -8.34 24.58
C SER A 666 -31.38 -8.28 25.99
N ALA A 667 -31.33 -9.39 26.74
CA ALA A 667 -31.91 -9.53 28.08
C ALA A 667 -30.87 -9.53 29.21
N LEU A 668 -29.58 -9.41 28.87
CA LEU A 668 -28.46 -9.12 29.78
C LEU A 668 -28.22 -7.61 29.80
#